data_AF-A0A931ITG2-F1
#
_entry.id   AF-A0A931ITG2-F1
#
_cell.length_a   1.000
_cell.length_b   1.000
_cell.length_c   1.000
_cell.angle_alpha   90.00
_cell.angle_beta   90.00
_cell.angle_gamma   90.00
#
_symmetry.space_group_name_H-M   'P 1'
#
loop_
_entity.id
_entity.type
_entity.pdbx_description
1 polymer ?
#
loop_
_entity_poly.entity_id
_entity_poly.type
_entity_poly.pdbx_seq_one_letter_code
_entity_poly.pdbx_strand_id
1 'polypeptide(L)'
;MTSKLTRLVSILCAGCLFFSILGGGVVSASVANTDTDHRNRMNAAASATVLQNTNLLANPDFEAYTGSNGVADGWKNWTNTGIQGSFGVVSSPVTSGSKAQRISASAIPSGGINVQQQVKVDENTTYTISGRLLTELMVNSQVEIVMYHFDKNDALIGIDTPVTLTNNTYWITVNGQFKTPANAVKTTFHVHLSTLTSGGTGAVYLDSMSMIKGIDANLLYNPDFETYTGTNGVADGWGSWVNPGITHNLAVVSAPVSSGTKAQLISANVPPSGGINVHQQVKIEGNTTYTVSGRLKTELMENSQVEAIIYYFDKNDNHIGSDIPVRHTSNTHWITFNGQFTSPANAVKMTLHIHLSTPNNKNGKGTLFLDSMRMVKGADANLLANPNFETYTGTNGLADGWGSWVNPGITHNLAVVSAPVSSGTKAQLISANVPPSGGINVYQEVKIEGNTTYTVSGRLKTELMENSQIEAIIYYFDKNNNHIGLDIPVRHTNNTHWITFNGQFTSPANAVKTTLHIHLSTPNNKDGKGSLFLDSMRMVKGADSNLLANPDFESYIGTNGVADEWGTWVTPGITNNLDVVSTPVSTGNKAQKISAIFTPSGGINVHQQVKVDGNTAYTVSGRLKTESMANSQVEVIMYFFDKDDKRVGLIIPVRHTGNNDWITYNGQFTTPTNTVKTMLHVHLSTPNSNKGTGTIYLDSLRLVKGIDTNLLTNPDFETYTGVNGIADNWSKTSQGLVDETKLVTKIELQDKKTAYIYNNANQIQSTTTLQNGVKYKSYFITDSNGNLVKRVTLKGTATLNPIFSGTTAQQISGAWIPINGVNSLSQSVKVEPNKNYTLTSAFNVELLHKAKAQLVIEFYNSSNQLLDKRTTESKLTAGQYVTLKNNGLTPAGSSYAKISLQYVATAGDAAGTMYVDALNFKYE
;
A
#
# COMPACT_ATOMS: atom_id res chain seq x y z
N MET A 1 1.53 -21.02 -57.52
CA MET A 1 2.01 -20.93 -58.91
C MET A 1 1.92 -19.47 -59.35
N THR A 2 3.00 -18.97 -59.96
CA THR A 2 3.12 -17.72 -60.77
C THR A 2 2.54 -16.44 -60.16
N SER A 3 3.28 -15.58 -59.46
CA SER A 3 4.45 -14.77 -59.84
C SER A 3 4.11 -13.45 -60.58
N LYS A 4 4.91 -12.42 -60.25
CA LYS A 4 5.26 -11.23 -61.07
C LYS A 4 4.24 -10.08 -61.07
N LEU A 5 4.62 -8.81 -61.05
CA LEU A 5 5.93 -8.16 -61.24
C LEU A 5 5.84 -6.69 -60.76
N THR A 6 6.91 -6.19 -60.10
CA THR A 6 7.66 -4.92 -60.32
C THR A 6 6.96 -3.60 -60.70
N ARG A 7 7.48 -2.38 -60.47
CA ARG A 7 8.85 -1.81 -60.67
C ARG A 7 8.71 -0.33 -60.20
N LEU A 8 9.57 0.28 -59.38
CA LEU A 8 10.95 0.79 -59.56
C LEU A 8 10.98 2.33 -59.46
N VAL A 9 12.05 2.80 -58.80
CA VAL A 9 12.84 4.04 -59.07
C VAL A 9 12.18 5.38 -58.73
N SER A 10 12.59 6.17 -57.73
CA SER A 10 13.91 6.64 -57.22
C SER A 10 14.19 8.09 -57.65
N ILE A 11 14.64 8.86 -56.64
CA ILE A 11 15.67 9.93 -56.66
C ILE A 11 15.25 11.42 -56.65
N LEU A 12 15.57 12.01 -55.48
CA LEU A 12 16.16 13.32 -55.13
C LEU A 12 15.69 14.63 -55.80
N CYS A 13 15.38 15.63 -54.96
CA CYS A 13 16.30 16.75 -54.70
C CYS A 13 15.91 17.59 -53.47
N ALA A 14 16.94 18.15 -52.84
CA ALA A 14 16.91 19.05 -51.69
C ALA A 14 16.68 20.52 -52.09
N GLY A 15 16.24 21.36 -51.15
CA GLY A 15 16.21 22.82 -51.34
C GLY A 15 15.69 23.58 -50.11
N CYS A 16 16.53 24.48 -49.60
CA CYS A 16 16.38 25.28 -48.40
C CYS A 16 15.57 26.59 -48.57
N LEU A 17 14.97 27.04 -47.46
CA LEU A 17 14.87 28.40 -46.89
C LEU A 17 14.05 29.55 -47.54
N PHE A 18 13.29 30.22 -46.64
CA PHE A 18 12.89 31.65 -46.54
C PHE A 18 11.69 32.21 -47.35
N PHE A 19 10.58 32.63 -46.70
CA PHE A 19 10.22 34.03 -46.27
C PHE A 19 8.73 34.17 -45.79
N SER A 20 8.53 35.00 -44.74
CA SER A 20 7.38 35.88 -44.33
C SER A 20 5.90 35.42 -44.40
N ILE A 21 5.13 35.44 -43.29
CA ILE A 21 4.34 36.54 -42.64
C ILE A 21 3.04 36.95 -43.39
N LEU A 22 1.87 36.73 -42.73
CA LEU A 22 0.72 37.64 -42.44
C LEU A 22 -0.68 37.01 -42.58
N GLY A 23 -1.53 37.29 -41.57
CA GLY A 23 -3.00 37.34 -41.64
C GLY A 23 -3.69 35.97 -41.55
N GLY A 24 -4.55 35.67 -40.58
CA GLY A 24 -5.59 36.50 -39.97
C GLY A 24 -6.95 36.01 -40.46
N GLY A 25 -7.88 35.71 -39.56
CA GLY A 25 -9.30 35.58 -39.91
C GLY A 25 -9.94 34.23 -39.59
N VAL A 26 -10.58 34.22 -38.44
CA VAL A 26 -11.63 33.29 -37.98
C VAL A 26 -12.81 33.32 -38.96
N VAL A 27 -13.50 32.19 -39.16
CA VAL A 27 -14.95 31.99 -38.93
C VAL A 27 -15.41 30.68 -39.59
N SER A 28 -16.03 29.89 -38.72
CA SER A 28 -16.85 28.69 -38.90
C SER A 28 -17.85 28.72 -40.07
N ALA A 29 -17.98 27.57 -40.75
CA ALA A 29 -19.20 27.21 -41.46
C ALA A 29 -19.61 25.77 -41.09
N SER A 30 -20.73 25.67 -40.39
CA SER A 30 -21.51 24.46 -40.17
C SER A 30 -22.17 24.00 -41.46
N VAL A 31 -22.09 22.71 -41.79
CA VAL A 31 -23.02 22.08 -42.74
C VAL A 31 -23.63 20.86 -42.07
N ALA A 32 -24.95 20.93 -41.89
CA ALA A 32 -25.80 19.87 -41.40
C ALA A 32 -25.90 18.75 -42.44
N ASN A 33 -25.85 17.53 -41.94
CA ASN A 33 -25.95 16.28 -42.69
C ASN A 33 -27.44 15.93 -42.92
N THR A 34 -27.81 15.56 -44.14
CA THR A 34 -29.11 14.95 -44.46
C THR A 34 -28.91 13.54 -45.01
N ASP A 35 -29.30 12.60 -44.15
CA ASP A 35 -30.17 11.43 -44.38
C ASP A 35 -29.77 10.24 -45.27
N THR A 36 -30.01 9.04 -44.68
CA THR A 36 -30.34 7.71 -45.24
C THR A 36 -29.36 6.97 -46.18
N ASP A 37 -29.17 5.64 -46.13
CA ASP A 37 -29.52 4.54 -45.22
C ASP A 37 -28.78 3.26 -45.69
N HIS A 38 -28.60 2.33 -44.76
CA HIS A 38 -28.46 0.88 -44.90
C HIS A 38 -27.11 0.18 -45.22
N ARG A 39 -26.70 -0.58 -44.18
CA ARG A 39 -25.80 -1.75 -44.09
C ARG A 39 -24.33 -1.49 -43.71
N ASN A 40 -24.09 -1.43 -42.40
CA ASN A 40 -23.07 -2.25 -41.71
C ASN A 40 -23.22 -2.14 -40.18
N ARG A 41 -23.81 -3.17 -39.56
CA ARG A 41 -23.67 -3.43 -38.11
C ARG A 41 -22.51 -4.39 -37.92
N MET A 42 -21.37 -3.89 -37.47
CA MET A 42 -20.43 -4.59 -36.59
C MET A 42 -19.38 -3.58 -36.07
N ASN A 43 -19.52 -3.24 -34.80
CA ASN A 43 -18.52 -2.74 -33.85
C ASN A 43 -17.58 -1.62 -34.32
N ALA A 44 -18.09 -0.38 -34.27
CA ALA A 44 -17.25 0.78 -34.03
C ALA A 44 -16.60 0.61 -32.65
N ALA A 45 -15.28 0.40 -32.64
CA ALA A 45 -14.44 0.60 -31.48
C ALA A 45 -14.72 2.00 -30.94
N ALA A 46 -15.26 2.09 -29.74
CA ALA A 46 -15.20 3.30 -28.96
C ALA A 46 -13.71 3.57 -28.72
N SER A 47 -13.13 4.51 -29.47
CA SER A 47 -11.87 5.13 -29.11
C SER A 47 -12.02 5.65 -27.69
N ALA A 48 -11.43 4.94 -26.74
CA ALA A 48 -11.28 5.41 -25.38
C ALA A 48 -10.46 6.69 -25.43
N THR A 49 -11.15 7.82 -25.33
CA THR A 49 -10.54 9.12 -25.16
C THR A 49 -9.68 9.07 -23.90
N VAL A 50 -8.41 9.43 -24.07
CA VAL A 50 -7.38 9.55 -23.04
C VAL A 50 -7.95 10.23 -21.78
N LEU A 51 -8.15 9.49 -20.69
CA LEU A 51 -8.25 10.10 -19.36
C LEU A 51 -6.82 10.40 -18.90
N GLN A 52 -6.30 11.55 -19.29
CA GLN A 52 -5.31 12.21 -18.44
C GLN A 52 -6.02 12.53 -17.12
N ASN A 53 -5.35 12.31 -15.98
CA ASN A 53 -5.76 12.78 -14.65
C ASN A 53 -5.77 14.31 -14.65
N THR A 54 -6.72 14.90 -15.35
CA THR A 54 -6.90 16.33 -15.49
C THR A 54 -7.58 16.84 -14.23
N ASN A 55 -7.02 17.91 -13.67
CA ASN A 55 -7.61 18.59 -12.53
C ASN A 55 -9.01 19.08 -12.91
N LEU A 56 -10.00 18.74 -12.10
CA LEU A 56 -11.40 19.11 -12.31
C LEU A 56 -11.67 20.57 -11.91
N LEU A 57 -10.76 21.19 -11.16
CA LEU A 57 -10.84 22.60 -10.79
C LEU A 57 -10.29 23.48 -11.93
N ALA A 58 -11.05 24.50 -12.30
CA ALA A 58 -10.63 25.60 -13.15
C ALA A 58 -9.83 26.62 -12.35
N ASN A 59 -8.78 27.19 -12.97
CA ASN A 59 -7.86 28.15 -12.33
C ASN A 59 -7.40 27.71 -10.92
N PRO A 60 -6.88 26.49 -10.78
CA PRO A 60 -6.49 25.92 -9.49
C PRO A 60 -5.27 26.59 -8.84
N ASP A 61 -4.44 27.22 -9.66
CA ASP A 61 -3.23 27.98 -9.30
C ASP A 61 -3.53 29.46 -9.04
N PHE A 62 -4.76 29.92 -9.29
CA PHE A 62 -5.23 31.29 -9.07
C PHE A 62 -4.47 32.38 -9.85
N GLU A 63 -3.80 32.01 -10.95
CA GLU A 63 -3.05 32.94 -11.78
C GLU A 63 -3.96 33.83 -12.65
N ALA A 64 -5.19 33.39 -12.93
CA ALA A 64 -6.19 34.20 -13.62
C ALA A 64 -7.05 35.01 -12.65
N TYR A 65 -6.99 36.34 -12.76
CA TYR A 65 -7.85 37.27 -12.02
C TYR A 65 -8.12 38.53 -12.84
N THR A 66 -9.36 38.68 -13.30
CA THR A 66 -9.83 39.85 -14.06
C THR A 66 -10.81 40.72 -13.27
N GLY A 67 -11.26 40.24 -12.11
CA GLY A 67 -12.25 40.91 -11.26
C GLY A 67 -11.70 42.00 -10.33
N SER A 68 -12.60 42.56 -9.52
CA SER A 68 -12.29 43.49 -8.42
C SER A 68 -12.83 43.03 -7.07
N ASN A 69 -13.45 41.85 -7.01
CA ASN A 69 -14.10 41.29 -5.81
C ASN A 69 -13.16 40.42 -4.95
N GLY A 70 -11.89 40.32 -5.32
CA GLY A 70 -10.88 39.54 -4.61
C GLY A 70 -10.99 38.02 -4.77
N VAL A 71 -11.79 37.52 -5.73
CA VAL A 71 -11.94 36.09 -6.02
C VAL A 71 -11.39 35.79 -7.41
N ALA A 72 -10.54 34.78 -7.51
CA ALA A 72 -9.94 34.35 -8.76
C ALA A 72 -10.99 33.90 -9.80
N ASP A 73 -10.66 34.04 -11.09
CA ASP A 73 -11.59 33.73 -12.17
C ASP A 73 -12.00 32.25 -12.13
N GLY A 74 -13.29 31.95 -12.33
CA GLY A 74 -13.85 30.59 -12.24
C GLY A 74 -14.25 30.15 -10.82
N TRP A 75 -13.87 30.91 -9.79
CA TRP A 75 -14.28 30.65 -8.40
C TRP A 75 -15.44 31.57 -7.98
N LYS A 76 -16.23 31.12 -7.01
CA LYS A 76 -17.28 31.91 -6.35
C LYS A 76 -16.94 32.07 -4.89
N ASN A 77 -17.52 33.08 -4.25
CA ASN A 77 -17.46 33.21 -2.79
C ASN A 77 -18.82 33.04 -2.15
N TRP A 78 -18.80 32.82 -0.84
CA TRP A 78 -19.98 32.90 0.01
C TRP A 78 -19.58 33.29 1.44
N THR A 79 -20.42 34.08 2.09
CA THR A 79 -20.23 34.58 3.45
C THR A 79 -21.55 34.46 4.20
N ASN A 80 -21.57 33.79 5.36
CA ASN A 80 -22.74 33.83 6.23
C ASN A 80 -23.06 35.28 6.66
N THR A 81 -24.35 35.57 6.82
CA THR A 81 -24.84 36.86 7.33
C THR A 81 -24.19 37.19 8.68
N GLY A 82 -23.67 38.41 8.81
CA GLY A 82 -23.07 38.92 10.04
C GLY A 82 -21.57 38.66 10.19
N ILE A 83 -20.92 37.96 9.25
CA ILE A 83 -19.46 37.80 9.25
C ILE A 83 -18.78 39.03 8.63
N GLN A 84 -17.75 39.54 9.31
CA GLN A 84 -16.82 40.52 8.74
C GLN A 84 -15.66 39.75 8.10
N GLY A 85 -15.66 39.65 6.77
CA GLY A 85 -14.61 38.95 6.04
C GLY A 85 -14.28 39.60 4.70
N SER A 86 -13.13 39.22 4.14
CA SER A 86 -12.59 39.72 2.88
C SER A 86 -11.96 38.61 2.07
N PHE A 87 -12.04 38.75 0.75
CA PHE A 87 -11.34 37.92 -0.23
C PHE A 87 -10.25 38.75 -0.92
N GLY A 88 -9.17 38.11 -1.35
CA GLY A 88 -8.17 38.77 -2.18
C GLY A 88 -7.39 37.78 -3.03
N VAL A 89 -7.06 38.15 -4.26
CA VAL A 89 -6.01 37.46 -5.02
C VAL A 89 -4.72 38.23 -4.78
N VAL A 90 -3.79 37.62 -4.05
CA VAL A 90 -2.58 38.27 -3.53
C VAL A 90 -1.36 37.82 -4.31
N SER A 91 -0.31 38.66 -4.36
CA SER A 91 0.99 38.30 -4.92
C SER A 91 2.01 37.87 -3.87
N SER A 92 1.63 37.88 -2.59
CA SER A 92 2.42 37.36 -1.48
C SER A 92 1.53 37.14 -0.25
N PRO A 93 1.70 36.04 0.49
CA PRO A 93 2.54 34.88 0.16
C PRO A 93 1.97 34.07 -1.01
N VAL A 94 2.85 33.43 -1.79
CA VAL A 94 2.53 32.49 -2.90
C VAL A 94 3.47 31.29 -2.81
N THR A 95 3.08 30.13 -3.31
CA THR A 95 3.89 28.89 -3.31
C THR A 95 4.15 28.35 -4.71
N SER A 96 3.35 28.75 -5.69
CA SER A 96 3.53 28.52 -7.11
C SER A 96 3.12 29.78 -7.86
N GLY A 97 3.66 30.00 -9.06
CA GLY A 97 3.25 31.14 -9.89
C GLY A 97 3.52 32.51 -9.27
N SER A 98 2.59 33.43 -9.47
CA SER A 98 2.65 34.84 -9.04
C SER A 98 1.49 35.27 -8.15
N LYS A 99 0.48 34.41 -7.97
CA LYS A 99 -0.76 34.72 -7.26
C LYS A 99 -1.21 33.58 -6.34
N ALA A 100 -1.98 33.93 -5.32
CA ALA A 100 -2.68 32.99 -4.46
C ALA A 100 -4.04 33.58 -4.05
N GLN A 101 -5.02 32.72 -3.76
CA GLN A 101 -6.29 33.16 -3.21
C GLN A 101 -6.18 33.31 -1.70
N ARG A 102 -6.65 34.43 -1.14
CA ARG A 102 -6.75 34.71 0.30
C ARG A 102 -8.21 34.81 0.72
N ILE A 103 -8.53 34.24 1.87
CA ILE A 103 -9.80 34.40 2.61
C ILE A 103 -9.43 34.84 4.02
N SER A 104 -10.07 35.87 4.55
CA SER A 104 -9.90 36.22 5.97
C SER A 104 -11.21 36.67 6.58
N ALA A 105 -11.45 36.31 7.82
CA ALA A 105 -12.59 36.78 8.59
C ALA A 105 -12.24 36.96 10.07
N SER A 106 -12.95 37.88 10.71
CA SER A 106 -12.86 38.14 12.14
C SER A 106 -14.26 38.16 12.76
N ALA A 107 -14.32 37.90 14.06
CA ALA A 107 -15.55 37.90 14.84
C ALA A 107 -16.67 37.03 14.22
N ILE A 108 -16.32 35.87 13.67
CA ILE A 108 -17.26 34.94 13.04
C ILE A 108 -18.27 34.47 14.11
N PRO A 109 -19.56 34.87 14.07
CA PRO A 109 -20.50 34.58 15.14
C PRO A 109 -21.02 33.14 15.08
N SER A 110 -21.30 32.64 13.87
CA SER A 110 -21.66 31.25 13.57
C SER A 110 -21.48 30.99 12.07
N GLY A 111 -21.14 29.77 11.67
CA GLY A 111 -20.91 29.42 10.26
C GLY A 111 -19.50 29.80 9.79
N GLY A 112 -19.38 30.34 8.57
CA GLY A 112 -18.10 30.73 8.00
C GLY A 112 -18.17 31.46 6.66
N ILE A 113 -16.99 31.62 6.06
CA ILE A 113 -16.75 32.27 4.78
C ILE A 113 -15.96 31.31 3.88
N ASN A 114 -16.27 31.25 2.58
CA ASN A 114 -15.61 30.33 1.68
C ASN A 114 -15.37 30.89 0.28
N VAL A 115 -14.41 30.26 -0.41
CA VAL A 115 -14.38 30.21 -1.87
C VAL A 115 -14.78 28.82 -2.30
N GLN A 116 -15.48 28.73 -3.43
CA GLN A 116 -16.07 27.50 -3.89
C GLN A 116 -16.07 27.39 -5.42
N GLN A 117 -16.01 26.15 -5.90
CA GLN A 117 -16.20 25.83 -7.30
C GLN A 117 -17.06 24.57 -7.43
N GLN A 118 -18.00 24.57 -8.36
CA GLN A 118 -18.85 23.41 -8.62
C GLN A 118 -18.30 22.63 -9.80
N VAL A 119 -18.16 21.32 -9.61
CA VAL A 119 -17.59 20.39 -10.59
C VAL A 119 -18.55 19.24 -10.84
N LYS A 120 -18.51 18.69 -12.06
CA LYS A 120 -19.25 17.45 -12.39
C LYS A 120 -18.51 16.27 -11.79
N VAL A 121 -19.28 15.33 -11.24
CA VAL A 121 -18.76 14.08 -10.68
C VAL A 121 -19.63 12.90 -11.10
N ASP A 122 -19.05 11.72 -11.03
CA ASP A 122 -19.76 10.45 -11.20
C ASP A 122 -20.20 9.96 -9.83
N GLU A 123 -21.32 9.23 -9.77
CA GLU A 123 -21.81 8.61 -8.54
C GLU A 123 -20.89 7.48 -8.07
N ASN A 124 -20.88 7.19 -6.77
CA ASN A 124 -20.10 6.10 -6.16
C ASN A 124 -18.61 6.09 -6.53
N THR A 125 -18.04 7.25 -6.86
CA THR A 125 -16.71 7.40 -7.41
C THR A 125 -15.81 8.12 -6.41
N THR A 126 -14.60 7.61 -6.23
CA THR A 126 -13.59 8.22 -5.36
C THR A 126 -12.84 9.33 -6.09
N TYR A 127 -12.59 10.42 -5.38
CA TYR A 127 -11.78 11.56 -5.83
C TYR A 127 -10.70 11.87 -4.79
N THR A 128 -9.50 12.21 -5.27
CA THR A 128 -8.44 12.78 -4.44
C THR A 128 -8.45 14.29 -4.59
N ILE A 129 -8.27 14.97 -3.47
CA ILE A 129 -7.95 16.39 -3.41
C ILE A 129 -6.55 16.60 -2.89
N SER A 130 -5.90 17.63 -3.41
CA SER A 130 -4.66 18.14 -2.86
C SER A 130 -4.60 19.65 -3.00
N GLY A 131 -3.65 20.28 -2.33
CA GLY A 131 -3.44 21.71 -2.46
C GLY A 131 -2.45 22.22 -1.45
N ARG A 132 -2.11 23.49 -1.59
CA ARG A 132 -1.24 24.20 -0.67
C ARG A 132 -2.09 25.17 0.13
N LEU A 133 -1.97 25.10 1.46
CA LEU A 133 -2.65 26.02 2.36
C LEU A 133 -1.63 26.71 3.27
N LEU A 134 -1.82 28.00 3.53
CA LEU A 134 -1.14 28.74 4.59
C LEU A 134 -2.22 29.36 5.47
N THR A 135 -2.10 29.23 6.78
CA THR A 135 -3.11 29.74 7.72
C THR A 135 -2.48 30.66 8.75
N GLU A 136 -3.12 31.79 8.99
CA GLU A 136 -2.65 32.85 9.90
C GLU A 136 -3.78 33.32 10.81
N LEU A 137 -3.41 33.86 11.97
CA LEU A 137 -4.33 34.46 12.93
C LEU A 137 -5.49 33.53 13.35
N MET A 138 -5.28 32.21 13.30
CA MET A 138 -6.27 31.20 13.66
C MET A 138 -6.53 31.23 15.17
N VAL A 139 -7.67 31.80 15.56
CA VAL A 139 -8.15 31.88 16.94
C VAL A 139 -9.62 31.46 16.95
N ASN A 140 -9.96 30.39 17.68
CA ASN A 140 -11.32 29.82 17.73
C ASN A 140 -11.94 29.61 16.33
N SER A 141 -11.11 29.26 15.36
CA SER A 141 -11.46 29.08 13.96
C SER A 141 -10.82 27.84 13.40
N GLN A 142 -11.35 27.38 12.27
CA GLN A 142 -10.81 26.26 11.51
C GLN A 142 -10.95 26.53 10.02
N VAL A 143 -10.09 25.90 9.23
CA VAL A 143 -10.20 25.81 7.79
C VAL A 143 -10.56 24.39 7.43
N GLU A 144 -11.60 24.22 6.63
CA GLU A 144 -12.06 22.94 6.13
C GLU A 144 -12.09 22.94 4.61
N ILE A 145 -11.69 21.83 3.99
CA ILE A 145 -12.10 21.55 2.61
C ILE A 145 -13.34 20.66 2.71
N VAL A 146 -14.46 21.14 2.21
CA VAL A 146 -15.77 20.51 2.33
C VAL A 146 -16.34 20.25 0.94
N MET A 147 -16.91 19.07 0.76
CA MET A 147 -17.60 18.65 -0.46
C MET A 147 -19.09 18.57 -0.19
N TYR A 148 -19.88 19.30 -0.98
CA TYR A 148 -21.34 19.19 -0.97
C TYR A 148 -21.78 18.47 -2.23
N HIS A 149 -22.43 17.31 -2.10
CA HIS A 149 -22.84 16.47 -3.22
C HIS A 149 -24.30 16.73 -3.59
N PHE A 150 -24.57 16.87 -4.88
CA PHE A 150 -25.93 17.11 -5.37
C PHE A 150 -26.34 16.10 -6.43
N ASP A 151 -27.63 15.75 -6.42
CA ASP A 151 -28.26 14.97 -7.47
C ASP A 151 -28.59 15.84 -8.71
N LYS A 152 -29.19 15.20 -9.73
CA LYS A 152 -29.61 15.86 -10.98
C LYS A 152 -30.71 16.91 -10.82
N ASN A 153 -31.38 16.96 -9.66
CA ASN A 153 -32.43 17.93 -9.34
C ASN A 153 -31.90 19.03 -8.42
N ASP A 154 -30.57 19.13 -8.25
CA ASP A 154 -29.89 20.07 -7.36
C ASP A 154 -30.20 19.86 -5.87
N ALA A 155 -30.70 18.69 -5.48
CA ALA A 155 -30.89 18.34 -4.07
C ALA A 155 -29.55 17.92 -3.44
N LEU A 156 -29.25 18.43 -2.24
CA LEU A 156 -28.08 18.01 -1.46
C LEU A 156 -28.29 16.58 -0.94
N ILE A 157 -27.37 15.68 -1.28
CA ILE A 157 -27.46 14.25 -0.98
C ILE A 157 -26.31 13.72 -0.12
N GLY A 158 -25.29 14.54 0.17
CA GLY A 158 -24.19 14.16 1.05
C GLY A 158 -23.20 15.29 1.26
N ILE A 159 -22.39 15.14 2.32
CA ILE A 159 -21.31 16.08 2.67
C ILE A 159 -20.09 15.27 3.11
N ASP A 160 -18.91 15.62 2.61
CA ASP A 160 -17.62 15.09 3.07
C ASP A 160 -16.69 16.24 3.51
N THR A 161 -15.90 16.04 4.58
CA THR A 161 -14.88 17.00 5.05
C THR A 161 -13.50 16.34 5.09
N PRO A 162 -12.84 16.17 3.92
CA PRO A 162 -11.56 15.48 3.82
C PRO A 162 -10.37 16.19 4.50
N VAL A 163 -10.43 17.51 4.70
CA VAL A 163 -9.33 18.28 5.30
C VAL A 163 -9.88 19.26 6.34
N THR A 164 -9.29 19.24 7.53
CA THR A 164 -9.48 20.25 8.58
C THR A 164 -8.12 20.73 9.10
N LEU A 165 -7.98 22.04 9.34
CA LEU A 165 -6.84 22.69 9.99
C LEU A 165 -7.38 23.67 11.06
N THR A 166 -6.82 23.67 12.26
CA THR A 166 -7.29 24.52 13.37
C THR A 166 -6.24 25.49 13.90
N ASN A 167 -5.01 25.41 13.38
CA ASN A 167 -3.86 26.15 13.88
C ASN A 167 -3.23 26.94 12.73
N ASN A 168 -2.39 27.91 13.07
CA ASN A 168 -1.55 28.58 12.07
C ASN A 168 -0.60 27.57 11.44
N THR A 169 -0.27 27.80 10.18
CA THR A 169 0.66 26.98 9.42
C THR A 169 1.51 27.87 8.54
N TYR A 170 2.75 27.46 8.28
CA TYR A 170 3.39 27.85 7.01
C TYR A 170 2.69 27.12 5.84
N TRP A 171 3.07 27.39 4.60
CA TRP A 171 2.59 26.61 3.46
C TRP A 171 2.74 25.11 3.71
N ILE A 172 1.60 24.42 3.85
CA ILE A 172 1.50 23.00 4.09
C ILE A 172 0.80 22.34 2.89
N THR A 173 1.31 21.19 2.47
CA THR A 173 0.60 20.34 1.52
C THR A 173 -0.51 19.61 2.27
N VAL A 174 -1.75 19.80 1.81
CA VAL A 174 -2.91 19.02 2.27
C VAL A 174 -3.29 18.02 1.19
N ASN A 175 -3.71 16.84 1.64
CA ASN A 175 -4.27 15.81 0.80
C ASN A 175 -5.50 15.23 1.51
N GLY A 176 -6.51 14.82 0.75
CA GLY A 176 -7.67 14.13 1.27
C GLY A 176 -8.40 13.39 0.17
N GLN A 177 -9.29 12.47 0.55
CA GLN A 177 -10.09 11.68 -0.38
C GLN A 177 -11.54 11.69 0.05
N PHE A 178 -12.44 11.61 -0.92
CA PHE A 178 -13.87 11.44 -0.67
C PHE A 178 -14.49 10.55 -1.74
N LYS A 179 -15.62 9.90 -1.40
CA LYS A 179 -16.37 9.04 -2.32
C LYS A 179 -17.76 9.62 -2.48
N THR A 180 -18.14 9.96 -3.70
CA THR A 180 -19.45 10.54 -3.98
C THR A 180 -20.58 9.56 -3.64
N PRO A 181 -21.70 10.03 -3.07
CA PRO A 181 -22.89 9.21 -2.85
C PRO A 181 -23.51 8.68 -4.16
N ALA A 182 -24.39 7.69 -4.04
CA ALA A 182 -25.22 7.25 -5.16
C ALA A 182 -26.09 8.42 -5.68
N ASN A 183 -26.27 8.48 -6.99
CA ASN A 183 -26.97 9.54 -7.74
C ASN A 183 -26.29 10.93 -7.75
N ALA A 184 -25.08 11.07 -7.21
CA ALA A 184 -24.33 12.32 -7.32
C ALA A 184 -23.95 12.59 -8.77
N VAL A 185 -24.26 13.80 -9.26
CA VAL A 185 -23.86 14.27 -10.60
C VAL A 185 -22.97 15.50 -10.55
N LYS A 186 -22.96 16.21 -9.41
CA LYS A 186 -22.12 17.38 -9.17
C LYS A 186 -21.72 17.48 -7.71
N THR A 187 -20.55 18.04 -7.47
CA THR A 187 -20.02 18.35 -6.15
C THR A 187 -19.60 19.80 -6.13
N THR A 188 -19.86 20.50 -5.04
CA THR A 188 -19.22 21.79 -4.79
C THR A 188 -18.01 21.58 -3.90
N PHE A 189 -16.83 21.99 -4.38
CA PHE A 189 -15.57 22.05 -3.65
C PHE A 189 -15.52 23.37 -2.90
N HIS A 190 -15.53 23.34 -1.56
CA HIS A 190 -15.43 24.52 -0.71
C HIS A 190 -14.11 24.51 0.02
N VAL A 191 -13.47 25.68 0.11
CA VAL A 191 -12.51 25.93 1.19
C VAL A 191 -13.11 26.94 2.13
N HIS A 192 -13.41 26.46 3.32
CA HIS A 192 -14.30 27.08 4.29
C HIS A 192 -13.53 27.47 5.53
N LEU A 193 -13.42 28.77 5.78
CA LEU A 193 -12.94 29.32 7.04
C LEU A 193 -14.15 29.51 7.97
N SER A 194 -14.24 28.70 9.01
CA SER A 194 -15.36 28.64 9.94
C SER A 194 -14.91 28.83 11.39
N THR A 195 -15.87 29.01 12.29
CA THR A 195 -15.60 29.19 13.72
C THR A 195 -15.78 27.89 14.50
N LEU A 196 -14.87 27.60 15.43
CA LEU A 196 -15.00 26.52 16.43
C LEU A 196 -15.96 26.93 17.55
N THR A 197 -15.88 28.20 17.96
CA THR A 197 -16.74 28.83 18.98
C THR A 197 -16.94 30.29 18.63
N SER A 198 -18.15 30.82 18.85
CA SER A 198 -18.54 32.20 18.49
C SER A 198 -17.43 33.23 18.73
N GLY A 199 -17.14 34.04 17.70
CA GLY A 199 -16.09 35.05 17.70
C GLY A 199 -14.79 34.62 17.04
N GLY A 200 -14.77 33.51 16.29
CA GLY A 200 -13.59 33.02 15.59
C GLY A 200 -12.96 34.04 14.64
N THR A 201 -11.64 33.97 14.50
CA THR A 201 -10.85 34.83 13.61
C THR A 201 -9.81 33.98 12.89
N GLY A 202 -9.54 34.26 11.63
CA GLY A 202 -8.50 33.56 10.87
C GLY A 202 -8.31 34.12 9.47
N ALA A 203 -7.21 33.72 8.85
CA ALA A 203 -6.93 33.92 7.45
C ALA A 203 -6.35 32.63 6.86
N VAL A 204 -6.73 32.34 5.60
CA VAL A 204 -6.18 31.24 4.82
C VAL A 204 -5.80 31.72 3.44
N TYR A 205 -4.66 31.24 2.97
CA TYR A 205 -4.19 31.39 1.61
C TYR A 205 -4.21 30.01 0.94
N LEU A 206 -4.65 29.99 -0.30
CA LEU A 206 -4.81 28.81 -1.12
C LEU A 206 -4.01 28.98 -2.38
N ASP A 207 -3.34 27.91 -2.77
CA ASP A 207 -2.57 27.86 -4.00
C ASP A 207 -2.48 26.40 -4.49
N SER A 208 -2.30 26.24 -5.79
CA SER A 208 -2.13 24.93 -6.46
C SER A 208 -3.17 23.87 -6.06
N MET A 209 -4.46 24.24 -5.99
CA MET A 209 -5.52 23.33 -5.57
C MET A 209 -5.77 22.23 -6.62
N SER A 210 -6.12 21.03 -6.21
CA SER A 210 -6.41 19.95 -7.14
C SER A 210 -7.57 19.10 -6.68
N MET A 211 -8.39 18.68 -7.64
CA MET A 211 -9.38 17.63 -7.48
C MET A 211 -9.30 16.72 -8.71
N ILE A 212 -8.90 15.47 -8.51
CA ILE A 212 -8.75 14.49 -9.58
C ILE A 212 -9.62 13.26 -9.32
N LYS A 213 -10.12 12.66 -10.40
CA LYS A 213 -10.89 11.42 -10.33
C LYS A 213 -9.96 10.25 -10.05
N GLY A 214 -10.33 9.41 -9.08
CA GLY A 214 -9.55 8.25 -8.65
C GLY A 214 -8.78 8.46 -7.35
N ILE A 215 -7.94 7.49 -7.02
CA ILE A 215 -7.05 7.49 -5.86
C ILE A 215 -5.67 7.92 -6.33
N ASP A 216 -5.28 9.15 -6.03
CA ASP A 216 -3.87 9.50 -5.91
C ASP A 216 -3.48 9.40 -4.43
N ALA A 217 -2.50 8.53 -4.18
CA ALA A 217 -2.00 8.25 -2.84
C ALA A 217 -0.82 9.16 -2.45
N ASN A 218 -0.24 9.91 -3.41
CA ASN A 218 0.94 10.71 -3.13
C ASN A 218 0.59 11.94 -2.28
N LEU A 219 1.22 12.04 -1.12
CA LEU A 219 1.05 13.13 -0.16
C LEU A 219 1.96 14.33 -0.46
N LEU A 220 2.87 14.20 -1.43
CA LEU A 220 3.77 15.26 -1.85
C LEU A 220 3.17 16.07 -3.01
N TYR A 221 3.37 17.39 -2.96
CA TYR A 221 3.11 18.32 -4.04
C TYR A 221 4.33 18.42 -4.95
N ASN A 222 4.10 18.53 -6.27
CA ASN A 222 5.15 18.58 -7.30
C ASN A 222 6.25 17.51 -7.08
N PRO A 223 5.86 16.23 -6.93
CA PRO A 223 6.79 15.14 -6.64
C PRO A 223 7.80 14.84 -7.76
N ASP A 224 7.45 15.14 -8.99
CA ASP A 224 8.24 14.96 -10.22
C ASP A 224 9.09 16.20 -10.56
N PHE A 225 8.90 17.31 -9.84
CA PHE A 225 9.63 18.57 -10.03
C PHE A 225 9.42 19.22 -11.42
N GLU A 226 8.33 18.89 -12.12
CA GLU A 226 8.03 19.43 -13.44
C GLU A 226 7.54 20.88 -13.39
N THR A 227 7.09 21.35 -12.22
CA THR A 227 6.63 22.73 -12.01
C THR A 227 7.71 23.58 -11.33
N TYR A 228 8.13 24.65 -12.00
CA TYR A 228 9.07 25.63 -11.46
C TYR A 228 8.84 27.00 -12.09
N THR A 229 8.29 27.93 -11.32
CA THR A 229 8.08 29.33 -11.72
C THR A 229 9.01 30.29 -10.99
N GLY A 230 9.72 29.81 -9.97
CA GLY A 230 10.64 30.61 -9.16
C GLY A 230 11.99 30.93 -9.82
N THR A 231 12.84 31.61 -9.06
CA THR A 231 14.26 31.88 -9.40
C THR A 231 15.24 31.39 -8.35
N ASN A 232 14.75 30.73 -7.29
CA ASN A 232 15.54 30.26 -6.14
C ASN A 232 16.19 28.88 -6.37
N GLY A 233 15.97 28.28 -7.55
CA GLY A 233 16.50 26.96 -7.90
C GLY A 233 15.82 25.79 -7.20
N VAL A 234 14.66 26.00 -6.57
CA VAL A 234 13.89 24.97 -5.88
C VAL A 234 12.52 24.86 -6.55
N ALA A 235 12.11 23.64 -6.87
CA ALA A 235 10.82 23.40 -7.53
C ALA A 235 9.64 23.91 -6.70
N ASP A 236 8.55 24.28 -7.37
CA ASP A 236 7.42 24.91 -6.71
C ASP A 236 6.83 24.01 -5.62
N GLY A 237 6.45 24.62 -4.50
CA GLY A 237 5.97 23.94 -3.29
C GLY A 237 7.01 23.19 -2.45
N TRP A 238 8.27 23.15 -2.88
CA TRP A 238 9.39 22.73 -2.04
C TRP A 238 10.09 23.94 -1.42
N GLY A 239 10.51 23.81 -0.16
CA GLY A 239 11.40 24.74 0.52
C GLY A 239 12.84 24.26 0.45
N SER A 240 13.78 25.12 0.82
CA SER A 240 15.17 24.73 1.03
C SER A 240 15.72 25.31 2.33
N TRP A 241 16.75 24.65 2.84
CA TRP A 241 17.52 25.18 3.96
C TRP A 241 19.00 24.86 3.75
N VAL A 242 19.83 25.84 4.06
CA VAL A 242 21.28 25.77 3.88
C VAL A 242 21.94 26.28 5.16
N ASN A 243 22.83 25.48 5.77
CA ASN A 243 23.64 25.99 6.87
C ASN A 243 24.48 27.20 6.43
N PRO A 244 24.72 28.17 7.32
CA PRO A 244 25.62 29.29 7.04
C PRO A 244 27.02 28.81 6.60
N GLY A 245 27.58 29.46 5.58
CA GLY A 245 28.94 29.19 5.10
C GLY A 245 29.08 28.05 4.08
N ILE A 246 27.97 27.45 3.62
CA ILE A 246 27.99 26.43 2.56
C ILE A 246 27.98 27.07 1.17
N THR A 247 29.01 26.79 0.38
CA THR A 247 28.99 27.03 -1.07
C THR A 247 28.14 25.92 -1.73
N HIS A 248 27.05 26.32 -2.38
CA HIS A 248 26.08 25.39 -2.94
C HIS A 248 25.48 25.86 -4.27
N ASN A 249 24.79 24.95 -4.93
CA ASN A 249 23.92 25.18 -6.07
C ASN A 249 22.63 24.38 -5.86
N LEU A 250 21.49 25.08 -5.84
CA LEU A 250 20.16 24.48 -5.97
C LEU A 250 19.63 24.88 -7.34
N ALA A 251 19.13 23.91 -8.11
CA ALA A 251 18.54 24.20 -9.41
C ALA A 251 17.47 23.18 -9.78
N VAL A 252 16.46 23.59 -10.55
CA VAL A 252 15.60 22.67 -11.30
C VAL A 252 16.20 22.54 -12.69
N VAL A 253 16.66 21.33 -13.04
CA VAL A 253 17.47 21.07 -14.25
C VAL A 253 16.68 20.24 -15.26
N SER A 254 16.98 20.37 -16.55
CA SER A 254 16.39 19.55 -17.61
C SER A 254 17.22 18.31 -17.98
N ALA A 255 18.41 18.17 -17.38
CA ALA A 255 19.25 16.99 -17.51
C ALA A 255 20.30 16.96 -16.37
N PRO A 256 20.64 15.79 -15.82
CA PRO A 256 19.95 14.50 -15.97
C PRO A 256 18.54 14.53 -15.33
N VAL A 257 17.60 13.80 -15.93
CA VAL A 257 16.24 13.56 -15.43
C VAL A 257 15.97 12.05 -15.43
N SER A 258 15.10 11.57 -14.55
CA SER A 258 14.73 10.15 -14.43
C SER A 258 13.37 9.85 -15.07
N SER A 259 12.48 10.84 -15.03
CA SER A 259 11.15 10.90 -15.64
C SER A 259 10.88 12.34 -16.09
N GLY A 260 9.88 12.54 -16.95
CA GLY A 260 9.48 13.89 -17.35
C GLY A 260 10.57 14.70 -18.05
N THR A 261 10.61 16.01 -17.78
CA THR A 261 11.52 16.98 -18.38
C THR A 261 12.39 17.72 -17.38
N LYS A 262 12.18 17.52 -16.08
CA LYS A 262 12.88 18.22 -15.01
C LYS A 262 13.29 17.29 -13.87
N ALA A 263 14.25 17.75 -13.07
CA ALA A 263 14.66 17.14 -11.81
C ALA A 263 15.21 18.21 -10.87
N GLN A 264 15.16 17.96 -9.56
CA GLN A 264 15.74 18.85 -8.55
C GLN A 264 17.22 18.49 -8.33
N LEU A 265 18.13 19.46 -8.55
CA LEU A 265 19.55 19.38 -8.23
C LEU A 265 19.84 20.02 -6.86
N ILE A 266 20.72 19.35 -6.10
CA ILE A 266 21.37 19.85 -4.89
C ILE A 266 22.85 19.54 -4.99
N SER A 267 23.71 20.55 -5.04
CA SER A 267 25.17 20.38 -5.05
C SER A 267 25.81 21.28 -4.00
N ALA A 268 26.75 20.75 -3.21
CA ALA A 268 27.40 21.56 -2.18
C ALA A 268 28.79 21.03 -1.79
N ASN A 269 29.62 21.98 -1.33
CA ASN A 269 30.77 21.70 -0.48
C ASN A 269 30.33 21.91 0.97
N VAL A 270 30.19 20.82 1.70
CA VAL A 270 29.55 20.77 3.02
C VAL A 270 30.63 20.73 4.10
N PRO A 271 30.71 21.72 5.01
CA PRO A 271 31.63 21.70 6.14
C PRO A 271 31.24 20.63 7.18
N PRO A 272 32.13 20.31 8.14
CA PRO A 272 31.81 19.46 9.28
C PRO A 272 30.50 19.86 9.94
N SER A 273 29.60 18.89 10.12
CA SER A 273 28.30 19.09 10.79
C SER A 273 27.33 20.06 10.07
N GLY A 274 27.65 20.48 8.84
CA GLY A 274 26.74 21.25 7.99
C GLY A 274 25.90 20.36 7.08
N GLY A 275 24.93 20.96 6.41
CA GLY A 275 24.17 20.34 5.35
C GLY A 275 23.25 21.30 4.60
N ILE A 276 22.72 20.79 3.49
CA ILE A 276 21.78 21.47 2.61
C ILE A 276 20.63 20.54 2.28
N ASN A 277 19.40 21.04 2.31
CA ASN A 277 18.24 20.24 1.97
C ASN A 277 17.23 20.99 1.11
N VAL A 278 16.42 20.21 0.40
CA VAL A 278 15.07 20.60 0.00
C VAL A 278 14.08 19.89 0.91
N HIS A 279 12.94 20.52 1.18
CA HIS A 279 11.96 19.98 2.10
C HIS A 279 10.52 20.32 1.74
N GLN A 280 9.58 19.52 2.22
CA GLN A 280 8.16 19.82 2.11
C GLN A 280 7.43 19.47 3.40
N GLN A 281 6.52 20.35 3.83
CA GLN A 281 5.64 20.11 4.97
C GLN A 281 4.35 19.45 4.51
N VAL A 282 3.95 18.40 5.22
CA VAL A 282 2.81 17.54 4.85
C VAL A 282 1.95 17.32 6.08
N LYS A 283 0.62 17.44 5.92
CA LYS A 283 -0.34 17.03 6.95
C LYS A 283 -0.32 15.51 7.10
N ILE A 284 -0.25 15.02 8.34
CA ILE A 284 -0.24 13.58 8.65
C ILE A 284 -1.16 13.27 9.84
N GLU A 285 -1.52 12.01 9.97
CA GLU A 285 -2.16 11.43 11.15
C GLU A 285 -1.10 10.81 12.07
N GLY A 286 -1.32 10.89 13.39
CA GLY A 286 -0.49 10.24 14.41
C GLY A 286 -0.69 8.72 14.45
N ASN A 287 0.29 7.98 15.00
CA ASN A 287 0.31 6.50 15.04
C ASN A 287 0.07 5.84 13.67
N THR A 288 0.49 6.50 12.60
CA THR A 288 0.24 6.04 11.24
C THR A 288 1.55 5.75 10.55
N THR A 289 1.64 4.59 9.90
CA THR A 289 2.80 4.23 9.09
C THR A 289 2.71 4.87 7.71
N TYR A 290 3.85 5.35 7.22
CA TYR A 290 4.00 5.93 5.88
C TYR A 290 5.21 5.32 5.19
N THR A 291 5.21 5.39 3.87
CA THR A 291 6.33 5.03 3.02
C THR A 291 6.76 6.23 2.20
N VAL A 292 8.06 6.55 2.21
CA VAL A 292 8.67 7.52 1.30
C VAL A 292 9.56 6.79 0.29
N SER A 293 9.42 7.13 -0.97
CA SER A 293 10.22 6.61 -2.07
C SER A 293 10.56 7.72 -3.05
N GLY A 294 11.52 7.47 -3.92
CA GLY A 294 11.87 8.40 -4.99
C GLY A 294 13.03 7.89 -5.83
N ARG A 295 13.35 8.64 -6.88
CA ARG A 295 14.53 8.41 -7.71
C ARG A 295 15.61 9.37 -7.24
N LEU A 296 16.81 8.85 -7.00
CA LEU A 296 17.98 9.68 -6.73
C LEU A 296 19.15 9.27 -7.62
N LYS A 297 19.96 10.26 -7.99
CA LYS A 297 21.27 10.08 -8.63
C LYS A 297 22.29 10.91 -7.86
N THR A 298 23.46 10.35 -7.60
CA THR A 298 24.51 11.02 -6.83
C THR A 298 25.84 10.99 -7.56
N GLU A 299 26.53 12.12 -7.52
CA GLU A 299 27.83 12.33 -8.15
C GLU A 299 28.76 13.06 -7.19
N LEU A 300 30.07 12.88 -7.38
CA LEU A 300 31.13 13.56 -6.61
C LEU A 300 31.00 13.41 -5.08
N MET A 301 30.35 12.34 -4.60
CA MET A 301 30.18 12.06 -3.17
C MET A 301 31.53 11.76 -2.51
N GLU A 302 31.99 12.68 -1.67
CA GLU A 302 33.19 12.55 -0.86
C GLU A 302 32.87 13.00 0.57
N ASN A 303 33.10 12.13 1.56
CA ASN A 303 32.78 12.37 2.98
C ASN A 303 31.36 12.94 3.21
N SER A 304 30.42 12.61 2.32
CA SER A 304 29.05 13.14 2.32
C SER A 304 28.04 12.01 2.27
N GLN A 305 26.81 12.31 2.67
CA GLN A 305 25.68 11.40 2.64
C GLN A 305 24.40 12.13 2.24
N VAL A 306 23.47 11.37 1.67
CA VAL A 306 22.11 11.80 1.37
C VAL A 306 21.17 11.08 2.33
N GLU A 307 20.29 11.82 2.98
CA GLU A 307 19.32 11.29 3.93
C GLU A 307 17.91 11.81 3.62
N ALA A 308 16.91 10.92 3.67
CA ALA A 308 15.54 11.36 3.87
C ALA A 308 15.30 11.44 5.37
N ILE A 309 15.05 12.63 5.89
CA ILE A 309 14.83 12.89 7.31
C ILE A 309 13.41 13.38 7.51
N ILE A 310 12.71 12.78 8.46
CA ILE A 310 11.34 13.16 8.84
C ILE A 310 11.41 13.87 10.18
N TYR A 311 10.86 15.07 10.28
CA TYR A 311 10.63 15.77 11.55
C TYR A 311 9.14 15.85 11.83
N TYR A 312 8.72 15.45 13.04
CA TYR A 312 7.32 15.44 13.45
C TYR A 312 6.98 16.66 14.31
N PHE A 313 5.77 17.18 14.11
CA PHE A 313 5.26 18.33 14.84
C PHE A 313 3.87 18.03 15.42
N ASP A 314 3.66 18.45 16.68
CA ASP A 314 2.34 18.42 17.31
C ASP A 314 1.46 19.60 16.86
N LYS A 315 0.23 19.66 17.37
CA LYS A 315 -0.73 20.73 17.07
C LYS A 315 -0.27 22.14 17.48
N ASN A 316 0.72 22.26 18.35
CA ASN A 316 1.27 23.53 18.82
C ASN A 316 2.58 23.89 18.11
N ASP A 317 2.90 23.20 16.99
CA ASP A 317 4.16 23.33 16.26
C ASP A 317 5.42 22.95 17.04
N ASN A 318 5.28 22.21 18.16
CA ASN A 318 6.45 21.68 18.85
C ASN A 318 7.02 20.50 18.05
N HIS A 319 8.34 20.48 17.88
CA HIS A 319 9.05 19.32 17.36
C HIS A 319 8.99 18.17 18.39
N ILE A 320 8.41 17.04 18.01
CA ILE A 320 8.13 15.90 18.92
C ILE A 320 8.90 14.63 18.59
N GLY A 321 9.68 14.61 17.51
CA GLY A 321 10.51 13.47 17.15
C GLY A 321 10.99 13.50 15.71
N SER A 322 11.83 12.53 15.36
CA SER A 322 12.41 12.43 14.02
C SER A 322 12.71 10.99 13.61
N ASP A 323 12.68 10.71 12.30
CA ASP A 323 13.13 9.45 11.71
C ASP A 323 14.07 9.68 10.51
N ILE A 324 14.91 8.68 10.21
CA ILE A 324 15.78 8.67 9.02
C ILE A 324 15.56 7.35 8.27
N PRO A 325 14.46 7.24 7.49
CA PRO A 325 14.13 6.01 6.78
C PRO A 325 15.10 5.67 5.64
N VAL A 326 15.86 6.65 5.13
CA VAL A 326 16.74 6.47 3.97
C VAL A 326 18.08 7.15 4.22
N ARG A 327 19.18 6.44 3.96
CA ARG A 327 20.54 6.98 3.92
C ARG A 327 21.33 6.41 2.73
N HIS A 328 22.10 7.23 2.03
CA HIS A 328 22.94 6.83 0.90
C HIS A 328 24.28 7.59 0.93
N THR A 329 25.40 6.93 0.63
CA THR A 329 26.75 7.52 0.81
C THR A 329 27.67 7.39 -0.39
N SER A 330 27.23 6.72 -1.46
CA SER A 330 28.04 6.45 -2.65
C SER A 330 27.61 7.30 -3.83
N ASN A 331 28.40 7.29 -4.91
CA ASN A 331 27.96 7.74 -6.22
C ASN A 331 27.06 6.67 -6.84
N THR A 332 26.05 7.10 -7.59
CA THR A 332 25.12 6.19 -8.26
C THR A 332 24.54 6.82 -9.53
N HIS A 333 24.16 5.98 -10.49
CA HIS A 333 23.15 6.35 -11.48
C HIS A 333 21.78 6.46 -10.80
N TRP A 334 20.72 6.78 -11.56
CA TRP A 334 19.37 6.84 -11.01
C TRP A 334 18.95 5.50 -10.38
N ILE A 335 18.83 5.49 -9.05
CA ILE A 335 18.30 4.38 -8.27
C ILE A 335 16.98 4.75 -7.64
N THR A 336 16.15 3.75 -7.41
CA THR A 336 14.97 3.88 -6.56
C THR A 336 15.39 3.66 -5.10
N PHE A 337 14.95 4.56 -4.22
CA PHE A 337 15.00 4.35 -2.79
C PHE A 337 13.57 4.22 -2.23
N ASN A 338 13.45 3.48 -1.14
CA ASN A 338 12.21 3.32 -0.37
C ASN A 338 12.60 3.26 1.11
N GLY A 339 11.83 3.91 1.97
CA GLY A 339 11.93 3.75 3.41
C GLY A 339 10.60 4.00 4.11
N GLN A 340 10.37 3.29 5.20
CA GLN A 340 9.14 3.34 6.00
C GLN A 340 9.38 4.01 7.34
N PHE A 341 8.36 4.69 7.85
CA PHE A 341 8.38 5.34 9.16
C PHE A 341 6.97 5.36 9.78
N THR A 342 6.87 5.49 11.10
CA THR A 342 5.58 5.58 11.81
C THR A 342 5.54 6.83 12.65
N SER A 343 4.52 7.66 12.43
CA SER A 343 4.37 8.93 13.12
C SER A 343 4.09 8.73 14.62
N PRO A 344 4.61 9.61 15.51
CA PRO A 344 4.20 9.66 16.90
C PRO A 344 2.69 9.92 17.07
N ALA A 345 2.10 9.45 18.17
CA ALA A 345 0.64 9.52 18.42
C ALA A 345 0.02 10.92 18.30
N ASN A 346 0.76 11.96 18.70
CA ASN A 346 0.31 13.35 18.70
C ASN A 346 0.80 14.16 17.49
N ALA A 347 1.43 13.52 16.51
CA ALA A 347 1.86 14.19 15.29
C ALA A 347 0.64 14.56 14.41
N VAL A 348 0.61 15.81 13.95
CA VAL A 348 -0.42 16.30 13.00
C VAL A 348 0.18 16.82 11.70
N LYS A 349 1.50 17.03 11.71
CA LYS A 349 2.30 17.53 10.59
C LYS A 349 3.68 16.90 10.66
N MET A 350 4.30 16.73 9.50
CA MET A 350 5.72 16.45 9.40
C MET A 350 6.41 17.34 8.36
N THR A 351 7.72 17.39 8.43
CA THR A 351 8.57 17.91 7.35
C THR A 351 9.43 16.76 6.82
N LEU A 352 9.31 16.46 5.53
CA LEU A 352 10.25 15.58 4.81
C LEU A 352 11.40 16.44 4.30
N HIS A 353 12.62 16.17 4.75
CA HIS A 353 13.86 16.75 4.24
C HIS A 353 14.59 15.72 3.40
N ILE A 354 15.04 16.13 2.21
CA ILE A 354 16.07 15.39 1.47
C ILE A 354 17.38 16.14 1.63
N HIS A 355 18.27 15.57 2.44
CA HIS A 355 19.39 16.26 3.06
C HIS A 355 20.72 15.73 2.53
N LEU A 356 21.56 16.60 1.96
CA LEU A 356 22.96 16.34 1.67
C LEU A 356 23.82 16.89 2.81
N SER A 357 24.49 16.00 3.55
CA SER A 357 25.20 16.31 4.81
C SER A 357 26.53 15.55 4.94
N THR A 358 27.32 15.83 5.99
CA THR A 358 28.58 15.11 6.30
C THR A 358 28.45 14.23 7.55
N PRO A 359 28.79 12.92 7.50
CA PRO A 359 28.69 12.05 8.69
C PRO A 359 29.87 12.13 9.66
N ASN A 360 31.04 12.64 9.25
CA ASN A 360 32.32 12.37 9.93
C ASN A 360 33.10 13.60 10.43
N ASN A 361 32.46 14.73 10.74
CA ASN A 361 33.14 15.98 11.13
C ASN A 361 34.29 16.39 10.18
N LYS A 362 34.17 16.01 8.90
CA LYS A 362 35.11 16.36 7.83
C LYS A 362 34.38 17.19 6.80
N ASN A 363 35.14 18.00 6.05
CA ASN A 363 34.62 18.60 4.83
C ASN A 363 34.20 17.48 3.88
N GLY A 364 32.98 17.58 3.38
CA GLY A 364 32.45 16.74 2.34
C GLY A 364 32.05 17.55 1.12
N LYS A 365 31.86 16.86 0.01
CA LYS A 365 31.22 17.39 -1.18
C LYS A 365 30.30 16.34 -1.80
N GLY A 366 29.29 16.80 -2.52
CA GLY A 366 28.39 15.92 -3.26
C GLY A 366 27.45 16.68 -4.16
N THR A 367 26.95 15.97 -5.16
CA THR A 367 25.86 16.40 -6.03
C THR A 367 24.78 15.34 -5.99
N LEU A 368 23.53 15.77 -5.84
CA LEU A 368 22.34 14.96 -5.76
C LEU A 368 21.33 15.48 -6.78
N PHE A 369 20.74 14.57 -7.54
CA PHE A 369 19.55 14.80 -8.35
C PHE A 369 18.40 13.99 -7.75
N LEU A 370 17.22 14.61 -7.66
CA LEU A 370 15.99 14.03 -7.14
C LEU A 370 14.89 14.13 -8.17
N ASP A 371 14.11 13.06 -8.28
CA ASP A 371 13.01 12.95 -9.23
C ASP A 371 12.00 11.89 -8.75
N SER A 372 10.79 11.92 -9.30
CA SER A 372 9.68 10.98 -9.04
C SER A 372 9.47 10.66 -7.55
N MET A 373 9.51 11.68 -6.69
CA MET A 373 9.31 11.53 -5.25
C MET A 373 7.91 11.01 -4.95
N ARG A 374 7.77 10.21 -3.91
CA ARG A 374 6.46 9.72 -3.49
C ARG A 374 6.42 9.50 -2.00
N MET A 375 5.33 9.93 -1.37
CA MET A 375 5.02 9.58 0.01
C MET A 375 3.59 9.10 0.08
N VAL A 376 3.36 7.93 0.67
CA VAL A 376 2.02 7.36 0.81
C VAL A 376 1.73 6.91 2.22
N LYS A 377 0.44 6.94 2.59
CA LYS A 377 -0.06 6.35 3.82
C LYS A 377 -0.06 4.83 3.70
N GLY A 378 0.42 4.15 4.74
CA GLY A 378 0.55 2.69 4.80
C GLY A 378 1.98 2.18 4.55
N ALA A 379 2.16 0.90 4.83
CA ALA A 379 3.37 0.17 4.49
C ALA A 379 3.31 -0.25 3.01
N ASP A 380 3.97 0.50 2.13
CA ASP A 380 4.25 0.08 0.77
C ASP A 380 5.64 -0.57 0.77
N ALA A 381 5.64 -1.89 0.83
CA ALA A 381 6.89 -2.67 0.88
C ALA A 381 7.60 -2.74 -0.48
N ASN A 382 6.99 -2.23 -1.56
CA ASN A 382 7.53 -2.37 -2.90
C ASN A 382 8.74 -1.44 -3.11
N LEU A 383 9.87 -2.06 -3.44
CA LEU A 383 11.13 -1.38 -3.70
C LEU A 383 11.23 -0.84 -5.13
N LEU A 384 10.26 -1.18 -5.99
CA LEU A 384 10.19 -0.70 -7.38
C LEU A 384 9.37 0.59 -7.48
N ALA A 385 9.85 1.53 -8.30
CA ALA A 385 9.11 2.70 -8.75
C ALA A 385 8.25 2.34 -9.96
N ASN A 386 7.05 2.93 -10.03
CA ASN A 386 6.06 2.68 -11.09
C ASN A 386 5.86 1.18 -11.42
N PRO A 387 5.59 0.34 -10.41
CA PRO A 387 5.49 -1.11 -10.57
C PRO A 387 4.34 -1.58 -11.46
N ASN A 388 3.26 -0.80 -11.52
CA ASN A 388 2.06 -1.05 -12.31
C ASN A 388 2.08 -0.35 -13.68
N PHE A 389 3.16 0.37 -14.02
CA PHE A 389 3.35 1.04 -15.31
C PHE A 389 2.27 2.08 -15.68
N GLU A 390 1.53 2.61 -14.70
CA GLU A 390 0.46 3.58 -14.95
C GLU A 390 0.99 4.99 -15.26
N THR A 391 2.23 5.30 -14.86
CA THR A 391 2.89 6.59 -15.16
C THR A 391 3.75 6.46 -16.40
N TYR A 392 3.46 7.29 -17.41
CA TYR A 392 4.25 7.38 -18.64
C TYR A 392 4.21 8.82 -19.16
N THR A 393 5.33 9.54 -19.04
CA THR A 393 5.51 10.91 -19.55
C THR A 393 6.37 10.97 -20.81
N GLY A 394 7.15 9.92 -21.08
CA GLY A 394 8.09 9.87 -22.20
C GLY A 394 7.49 9.54 -23.57
N THR A 395 8.35 9.47 -24.59
CA THR A 395 8.06 8.95 -25.94
C THR A 395 8.94 7.74 -26.31
N ASN A 396 9.76 7.26 -25.38
CA ASN A 396 10.75 6.19 -25.58
C ASN A 396 10.19 4.77 -25.40
N GLY A 397 8.88 4.64 -25.23
CA GLY A 397 8.21 3.35 -25.01
C GLY A 397 8.44 2.70 -23.64
N LEU A 398 9.04 3.41 -22.67
CA LEU A 398 9.28 2.90 -21.32
C LEU A 398 8.46 3.67 -20.29
N ALA A 399 7.83 2.95 -19.39
CA ALA A 399 7.17 3.56 -18.24
C ALA A 399 8.19 4.31 -17.37
N ASP A 400 7.73 5.39 -16.74
CA ASP A 400 8.60 6.29 -16.00
C ASP A 400 9.30 5.55 -14.85
N GLY A 401 10.60 5.82 -14.67
CA GLY A 401 11.46 5.13 -13.69
C GLY A 401 12.07 3.81 -14.16
N TRP A 402 11.70 3.29 -15.34
CA TRP A 402 12.28 2.09 -15.94
C TRP A 402 13.31 2.42 -17.02
N GLY A 403 14.43 1.69 -17.01
CA GLY A 403 15.43 1.71 -18.07
C GLY A 403 15.24 0.55 -19.05
N SER A 404 15.96 0.58 -20.16
CA SER A 404 16.06 -0.57 -21.06
C SER A 404 17.48 -0.78 -21.53
N TRP A 405 17.81 -2.02 -21.85
CA TRP A 405 19.02 -2.35 -22.60
C TRP A 405 18.69 -3.31 -23.72
N VAL A 406 19.26 -3.04 -24.89
CA VAL A 406 19.03 -3.79 -26.13
C VAL A 406 20.39 -4.13 -26.72
N ASN A 407 20.67 -5.41 -26.97
CA ASN A 407 21.86 -5.77 -27.73
C ASN A 407 21.86 -5.12 -29.13
N PRO A 408 23.03 -4.71 -29.65
CA PRO A 408 23.13 -4.21 -31.02
C PRO A 408 22.56 -5.21 -32.04
N GLY A 409 21.80 -4.70 -33.03
CA GLY A 409 21.24 -5.51 -34.11
C GLY A 409 19.87 -6.12 -33.84
N ILE A 410 19.28 -5.93 -32.66
CA ILE A 410 17.93 -6.40 -32.35
C ILE A 410 16.86 -5.47 -32.93
N THR A 411 15.97 -6.03 -33.74
CA THR A 411 14.70 -5.37 -34.10
C THR A 411 13.70 -5.56 -32.98
N HIS A 412 13.25 -4.47 -32.37
CA HIS A 412 12.41 -4.50 -31.18
C HIS A 412 11.33 -3.41 -31.17
N ASN A 413 10.39 -3.58 -30.24
CA ASN A 413 9.39 -2.60 -29.86
C ASN A 413 9.27 -2.60 -28.33
N LEU A 414 9.55 -1.46 -27.72
CA LEU A 414 9.23 -1.16 -26.32
C LEU A 414 8.06 -0.19 -26.33
N ALA A 415 7.01 -0.47 -25.57
CA ALA A 415 5.86 0.42 -25.48
C ALA A 415 5.14 0.29 -24.14
N VAL A 416 4.55 1.39 -23.67
CA VAL A 416 3.51 1.33 -22.64
C VAL A 416 2.16 1.24 -23.35
N VAL A 417 1.44 0.14 -23.16
CA VAL A 417 0.21 -0.19 -23.90
C VAL A 417 -1.02 -0.12 -23.01
N SER A 418 -2.19 0.17 -23.58
CA SER A 418 -3.48 0.16 -22.87
C SER A 418 -4.24 -1.17 -22.98
N ALA A 419 -3.75 -2.09 -23.80
CA ALA A 419 -4.25 -3.46 -23.90
C ALA A 419 -3.18 -4.35 -24.55
N PRO A 420 -3.04 -5.62 -24.12
CA PRO A 420 -3.61 -6.21 -22.91
C PRO A 420 -3.02 -5.60 -21.63
N VAL A 421 -3.83 -5.47 -20.58
CA VAL A 421 -3.43 -5.05 -19.23
C VAL A 421 -3.92 -6.09 -18.22
N SER A 422 -3.21 -6.29 -17.11
CA SER A 422 -3.58 -7.27 -16.09
C SER A 422 -4.34 -6.62 -14.93
N SER A 423 -3.99 -5.37 -14.64
CA SER A 423 -4.61 -4.44 -13.71
C SER A 423 -4.53 -3.03 -14.31
N GLY A 424 -5.29 -2.09 -13.77
CA GLY A 424 -5.19 -0.68 -14.19
C GLY A 424 -5.53 -0.43 -15.66
N THR A 425 -4.82 0.52 -16.25
CA THR A 425 -5.05 1.00 -17.62
C THR A 425 -3.83 0.84 -18.51
N LYS A 426 -2.68 0.44 -17.98
CA LYS A 426 -1.42 0.31 -18.73
C LYS A 426 -0.64 -0.96 -18.38
N ALA A 427 0.22 -1.36 -19.29
CA ALA A 427 1.21 -2.42 -19.10
C ALA A 427 2.47 -2.12 -19.94
N GLN A 428 3.63 -2.64 -19.53
CA GLN A 428 4.86 -2.52 -20.30
C GLN A 428 4.99 -3.68 -21.30
N LEU A 429 5.11 -3.37 -22.59
CA LEU A 429 5.41 -4.30 -23.67
C LEU A 429 6.92 -4.31 -23.97
N ILE A 430 7.46 -5.51 -24.14
CA ILE A 430 8.75 -5.82 -24.73
C ILE A 430 8.52 -6.82 -25.86
N SER A 431 8.79 -6.45 -27.11
CA SER A 431 8.69 -7.37 -28.24
C SER A 431 9.97 -7.30 -29.08
N ALA A 432 10.52 -8.46 -29.46
CA ALA A 432 11.75 -8.48 -30.25
C ALA A 432 11.90 -9.74 -31.10
N ASN A 433 12.63 -9.57 -32.21
CA ASN A 433 13.33 -10.65 -32.90
C ASN A 433 14.76 -10.68 -32.35
N VAL A 434 15.08 -11.71 -31.58
CA VAL A 434 16.31 -11.81 -30.80
C VAL A 434 17.28 -12.76 -31.52
N PRO A 435 18.43 -12.28 -32.00
CA PRO A 435 19.45 -13.12 -32.62
C PRO A 435 20.13 -14.01 -31.57
N PRO A 436 20.88 -15.05 -31.99
CA PRO A 436 21.67 -15.89 -31.10
C PRO A 436 22.48 -15.09 -30.10
N SER A 437 22.36 -15.44 -28.81
CA SER A 437 23.07 -14.79 -27.69
C SER A 437 22.72 -13.32 -27.46
N GLY A 438 21.67 -12.81 -28.13
CA GLY A 438 21.13 -11.48 -27.88
C GLY A 438 20.02 -11.49 -26.82
N GLY A 439 19.63 -10.29 -26.40
CA GLY A 439 18.45 -10.07 -25.60
C GLY A 439 18.09 -8.59 -25.46
N ILE A 440 16.86 -8.38 -25.00
CA ILE A 440 16.30 -7.07 -24.68
C ILE A 440 15.71 -7.13 -23.28
N ASN A 441 15.96 -6.10 -22.48
CA ASN A 441 15.37 -6.01 -21.15
C ASN A 441 14.82 -4.63 -20.87
N VAL A 442 13.88 -4.60 -19.94
CA VAL A 442 13.62 -3.43 -19.10
C VAL A 442 14.20 -3.69 -17.73
N TYR A 443 14.68 -2.64 -17.07
CA TYR A 443 15.34 -2.80 -15.78
C TYR A 443 15.06 -1.64 -14.83
N GLN A 444 15.24 -1.90 -13.55
CA GLN A 444 15.30 -0.86 -12.53
C GLN A 444 16.43 -1.15 -11.54
N GLU A 445 17.19 -0.12 -11.20
CA GLU A 445 18.20 -0.20 -10.14
C GLU A 445 17.56 0.12 -8.78
N VAL A 446 17.82 -0.74 -7.80
CA VAL A 446 17.19 -0.73 -6.48
C VAL A 446 18.25 -0.79 -5.40
N LYS A 447 18.12 0.04 -4.36
CA LYS A 447 18.98 -0.06 -3.16
C LYS A 447 18.61 -1.32 -2.36
N ILE A 448 19.62 -2.08 -1.95
CA ILE A 448 19.46 -3.29 -1.12
C ILE A 448 20.49 -3.32 0.02
N GLU A 449 20.26 -4.22 0.97
CA GLU A 449 21.16 -4.58 2.07
C GLU A 449 21.84 -5.91 1.75
N GLY A 450 23.08 -6.10 2.17
CA GLY A 450 23.79 -7.37 2.01
C GLY A 450 23.25 -8.46 2.94
N ASN A 451 23.45 -9.73 2.58
CA ASN A 451 22.96 -10.91 3.32
C ASN A 451 21.46 -10.86 3.61
N THR A 452 20.69 -10.23 2.72
CA THR A 452 19.25 -10.02 2.91
C THR A 452 18.49 -10.74 1.82
N THR A 453 17.46 -11.48 2.20
CA THR A 453 16.55 -12.14 1.26
C THR A 453 15.50 -11.16 0.77
N TYR A 454 15.20 -11.24 -0.53
CA TYR A 454 14.20 -10.47 -1.22
C TYR A 454 13.32 -11.40 -2.06
N THR A 455 12.13 -10.92 -2.35
CA THR A 455 11.19 -11.57 -3.27
C THR A 455 10.89 -10.65 -4.43
N VAL A 456 11.02 -11.14 -5.65
CA VAL A 456 10.52 -10.48 -6.87
C VAL A 456 9.30 -11.23 -7.37
N SER A 457 8.26 -10.49 -7.74
CA SER A 457 7.01 -11.02 -8.28
C SER A 457 6.44 -10.05 -9.31
N GLY A 458 5.45 -10.51 -10.06
CA GLY A 458 4.73 -9.67 -11.00
C GLY A 458 3.78 -10.47 -11.88
N ARG A 459 3.06 -9.76 -12.73
CA ARG A 459 2.19 -10.34 -13.74
C ARG A 459 2.93 -10.32 -15.06
N LEU A 460 2.92 -11.46 -15.76
CA LEU A 460 3.42 -11.53 -17.12
C LEU A 460 2.42 -12.23 -18.04
N LYS A 461 2.38 -11.77 -19.28
CA LYS A 461 1.73 -12.43 -20.40
C LYS A 461 2.74 -12.53 -21.54
N THR A 462 2.78 -13.67 -22.22
CA THR A 462 3.73 -13.90 -23.31
C THR A 462 3.00 -14.39 -24.56
N GLU A 463 3.41 -13.86 -25.69
CA GLU A 463 2.89 -14.19 -27.01
C GLU A 463 4.03 -14.41 -27.98
N LEU A 464 3.78 -15.22 -29.03
CA LEU A 464 4.70 -15.47 -30.12
C LEU A 464 6.09 -15.99 -29.68
N MET A 465 6.20 -16.61 -28.50
CA MET A 465 7.45 -17.16 -27.98
C MET A 465 7.94 -18.32 -28.86
N GLU A 466 9.05 -18.10 -29.57
CA GLU A 466 9.73 -19.11 -30.39
C GLU A 466 11.23 -19.02 -30.11
N ASN A 467 11.84 -20.11 -29.65
CA ASN A 467 13.26 -20.16 -29.23
C ASN A 467 13.69 -19.02 -28.27
N SER A 468 12.73 -18.47 -27.52
CA SER A 468 12.94 -17.36 -26.60
C SER A 468 12.57 -17.74 -25.17
N GLN A 469 13.13 -17.00 -24.22
CA GLN A 469 12.82 -17.12 -22.80
C GLN A 469 12.74 -15.73 -22.16
N ILE A 470 12.02 -15.68 -21.05
CA ILE A 470 11.91 -14.55 -20.14
C ILE A 470 12.65 -14.91 -18.87
N GLU A 471 13.49 -14.00 -18.37
CA GLU A 471 14.20 -14.16 -17.11
C GLU A 471 14.03 -12.91 -16.26
N ALA A 472 13.74 -13.08 -14.97
CA ALA A 472 14.03 -12.04 -14.00
C ALA A 472 15.46 -12.26 -13.53
N ILE A 473 16.37 -11.34 -13.85
CA ILE A 473 17.79 -11.43 -13.50
C ILE A 473 18.11 -10.33 -12.49
N ILE A 474 18.79 -10.70 -11.42
CA ILE A 474 19.19 -9.82 -10.32
C ILE A 474 20.70 -9.68 -10.39
N TYR A 475 21.20 -8.53 -10.85
CA TYR A 475 22.64 -8.24 -10.81
C TYR A 475 23.00 -7.51 -9.52
N TYR A 476 24.07 -7.92 -8.83
CA TYR A 476 24.50 -7.32 -7.56
C TYR A 476 25.70 -6.41 -7.75
N PHE A 477 25.70 -5.28 -7.04
CA PHE A 477 26.78 -4.30 -7.07
C PHE A 477 27.24 -3.92 -5.66
N ASP A 478 28.56 -3.78 -5.50
CA ASP A 478 29.17 -3.26 -4.27
C ASP A 478 29.12 -1.71 -4.21
N LYS A 479 29.61 -1.14 -3.09
CA LYS A 479 29.67 0.31 -2.86
C LYS A 479 30.51 1.11 -3.86
N ASN A 480 31.39 0.43 -4.61
CA ASN A 480 32.24 1.01 -5.64
C ASN A 480 31.62 0.81 -7.04
N ASN A 481 30.38 0.31 -7.11
CA ASN A 481 29.66 -0.02 -8.34
C ASN A 481 30.31 -1.16 -9.16
N ASN A 482 31.10 -2.03 -8.52
CA ASN A 482 31.58 -3.25 -9.16
C ASN A 482 30.47 -4.30 -9.16
N HIS A 483 30.29 -5.01 -10.27
CA HIS A 483 29.42 -6.17 -10.33
C HIS A 483 30.03 -7.34 -9.53
N ILE A 484 29.29 -7.87 -8.55
CA ILE A 484 29.78 -8.88 -7.60
C ILE A 484 29.04 -10.22 -7.66
N GLY A 485 28.05 -10.36 -8.54
CA GLY A 485 27.31 -11.61 -8.73
C GLY A 485 25.94 -11.40 -9.34
N LEU A 486 25.23 -12.49 -9.61
CA LEU A 486 23.86 -12.46 -10.10
C LEU A 486 23.02 -13.63 -9.58
N ASP A 487 21.70 -13.47 -9.61
CA ASP A 487 20.70 -14.53 -9.45
C ASP A 487 19.66 -14.49 -10.57
N ILE A 488 19.04 -15.64 -10.88
CA ILE A 488 17.94 -15.77 -11.85
C ILE A 488 16.77 -16.48 -11.16
N PRO A 489 16.00 -15.78 -10.32
CA PRO A 489 14.93 -16.39 -9.54
C PRO A 489 13.72 -16.82 -10.40
N VAL A 490 13.60 -16.30 -11.63
CA VAL A 490 12.44 -16.57 -12.50
C VAL A 490 12.92 -16.83 -13.92
N ARG A 491 12.45 -17.92 -14.53
CA ARG A 491 12.59 -18.22 -15.95
C ARG A 491 11.27 -18.70 -16.55
N HIS A 492 10.89 -18.26 -17.74
CA HIS A 492 9.68 -18.69 -18.44
C HIS A 492 9.92 -18.77 -19.95
N THR A 493 9.43 -19.80 -20.65
CA THR A 493 9.79 -20.05 -22.06
C THR A 493 8.60 -20.17 -23.01
N ASN A 494 7.38 -20.17 -22.49
CA ASN A 494 6.20 -20.53 -23.26
C ASN A 494 5.31 -19.32 -23.49
N ASN A 495 4.32 -19.46 -24.38
CA ASN A 495 3.20 -18.52 -24.42
C ASN A 495 2.32 -18.75 -23.20
N THR A 496 1.73 -17.67 -22.69
CA THR A 496 0.81 -17.75 -21.57
C THR A 496 -0.19 -16.61 -21.63
N HIS A 497 -1.39 -16.86 -21.12
CA HIS A 497 -2.23 -15.77 -20.63
C HIS A 497 -1.58 -15.11 -19.40
N TRP A 498 -2.17 -14.04 -18.85
CA TRP A 498 -1.64 -13.41 -17.65
C TRP A 498 -1.48 -14.41 -16.50
N ILE A 499 -0.24 -14.64 -16.08
CA ILE A 499 0.13 -15.45 -14.91
C ILE A 499 0.90 -14.61 -13.92
N THR A 500 0.83 -15.02 -12.65
CA THR A 500 1.70 -14.50 -11.62
C THR A 500 3.01 -15.31 -11.61
N PHE A 501 4.14 -14.60 -11.56
CA PHE A 501 5.43 -15.18 -11.25
C PHE A 501 5.90 -14.67 -9.89
N ASN A 502 6.68 -15.49 -9.19
CA ASN A 502 7.34 -15.15 -7.93
C ASN A 502 8.69 -15.88 -7.91
N GLY A 503 9.73 -15.21 -7.44
CA GLY A 503 11.01 -15.83 -7.17
C GLY A 503 11.77 -15.09 -6.06
N GLN A 504 12.55 -15.84 -5.30
CA GLN A 504 13.31 -15.34 -4.15
C GLN A 504 14.80 -15.34 -4.45
N PHE A 505 15.53 -14.39 -3.88
CA PHE A 505 16.97 -14.28 -3.98
C PHE A 505 17.57 -13.72 -2.70
N THR A 506 18.84 -14.01 -2.43
CA THR A 506 19.55 -13.51 -1.24
C THR A 506 20.79 -12.76 -1.68
N SER A 507 20.87 -11.49 -1.30
CA SER A 507 21.97 -10.63 -1.70
C SER A 507 23.30 -11.08 -1.09
N PRO A 508 24.43 -10.96 -1.82
CA PRO A 508 25.77 -11.13 -1.26
C PRO A 508 26.05 -10.16 -0.11
N ALA A 509 26.91 -10.53 0.83
CA ALA A 509 27.22 -9.74 2.03
C ALA A 509 27.61 -8.27 1.78
N ASN A 510 28.28 -7.98 0.65
CA ASN A 510 28.78 -6.65 0.33
C ASN A 510 27.89 -5.90 -0.68
N ALA A 511 26.74 -6.45 -1.05
CA ALA A 511 25.82 -5.81 -1.99
C ALA A 511 25.13 -4.60 -1.33
N VAL A 512 25.12 -3.46 -2.04
CA VAL A 512 24.39 -2.24 -1.61
C VAL A 512 23.35 -1.79 -2.63
N LYS A 513 23.42 -2.36 -3.84
CA LYS A 513 22.57 -2.07 -4.97
C LYS A 513 22.36 -3.35 -5.78
N THR A 514 21.16 -3.48 -6.35
CA THR A 514 20.89 -4.47 -7.38
C THR A 514 20.24 -3.84 -8.60
N THR A 515 20.34 -4.53 -9.73
CA THR A 515 19.55 -4.21 -10.92
C THR A 515 18.66 -5.39 -11.23
N LEU A 516 17.34 -5.19 -11.14
CA LEU A 516 16.33 -6.14 -11.59
C LEU A 516 16.14 -5.95 -13.09
N HIS A 517 16.52 -6.94 -13.89
CA HIS A 517 16.23 -7.01 -15.32
C HIS A 517 15.08 -7.97 -15.55
N ILE A 518 14.11 -7.54 -16.35
CA ILE A 518 13.15 -8.45 -16.97
C ILE A 518 13.56 -8.62 -18.43
N HIS A 519 14.12 -9.78 -18.72
CA HIS A 519 14.94 -10.04 -19.90
C HIS A 519 14.24 -11.01 -20.85
N LEU A 520 13.99 -10.58 -22.08
CA LEU A 520 13.60 -11.44 -23.20
C LEU A 520 14.87 -11.81 -23.99
N SER A 521 15.24 -13.09 -23.99
CA SER A 521 16.51 -13.60 -24.55
C SER A 521 16.32 -14.94 -25.28
N THR A 522 17.38 -15.48 -25.90
CA THR A 522 17.36 -16.82 -26.53
C THR A 522 18.25 -17.81 -25.76
N PRO A 523 17.73 -18.97 -25.29
CA PRO A 523 18.54 -19.93 -24.55
C PRO A 523 19.47 -20.81 -25.40
N ASN A 524 19.24 -20.94 -26.71
CA ASN A 524 19.81 -22.03 -27.53
C ASN A 524 20.68 -21.58 -28.72
N ASN A 525 21.26 -20.38 -28.70
CA ASN A 525 22.03 -19.81 -29.83
C ASN A 525 21.30 -19.91 -31.19
N LYS A 526 19.97 -19.80 -31.17
CA LYS A 526 19.11 -19.74 -32.35
C LYS A 526 18.42 -18.39 -32.39
N ASP A 527 18.02 -17.96 -33.58
CA ASP A 527 17.09 -16.84 -33.69
C ASP A 527 15.81 -17.18 -32.92
N GLY A 528 15.44 -16.27 -32.03
CA GLY A 528 14.20 -16.33 -31.30
C GLY A 528 13.34 -15.11 -31.55
N LYS A 529 12.08 -15.22 -31.17
CA LYS A 529 11.15 -14.10 -31.16
C LYS A 529 10.18 -14.26 -30.01
N GLY A 530 9.66 -13.14 -29.53
CA GLY A 530 8.65 -13.14 -28.49
C GLY A 530 8.14 -11.74 -28.18
N SER A 531 6.96 -11.71 -27.58
CA SER A 531 6.36 -10.53 -27.00
C SER A 531 6.03 -10.82 -25.53
N LEU A 532 6.43 -9.92 -24.65
CA LEU A 532 6.24 -9.96 -23.21
C LEU A 532 5.46 -8.71 -22.79
N PHE A 533 4.36 -8.91 -22.07
CA PHE A 533 3.66 -7.85 -21.35
C PHE A 533 3.94 -8.02 -19.87
N LEU A 534 4.32 -6.94 -19.20
CA LEU A 534 4.60 -6.86 -17.77
C LEU A 534 3.63 -5.93 -17.11
N ASP A 535 3.18 -6.33 -15.93
CA ASP A 535 2.27 -5.54 -15.11
C ASP A 535 2.44 -5.93 -13.62
N SER A 536 1.98 -5.06 -12.71
CA SER A 536 1.98 -5.26 -11.26
C SER A 536 3.29 -5.82 -10.69
N MET A 537 4.43 -5.28 -11.12
CA MET A 537 5.75 -5.73 -10.68
C MET A 537 5.96 -5.45 -9.19
N ARG A 538 6.62 -6.34 -8.47
CA ARG A 538 6.89 -6.12 -7.05
C ARG A 538 8.22 -6.71 -6.65
N MET A 539 9.00 -5.93 -5.92
CA MET A 539 10.20 -6.40 -5.23
C MET A 539 10.10 -6.00 -3.77
N VAL A 540 10.16 -6.97 -2.85
CA VAL A 540 10.05 -6.69 -1.40
C VAL A 540 11.19 -7.31 -0.62
N LYS A 541 11.52 -6.66 0.50
CA LYS A 541 12.45 -7.19 1.50
C LYS A 541 11.77 -8.33 2.27
N GLY A 542 12.47 -9.44 2.42
CA GLY A 542 11.98 -10.64 3.10
C GLY A 542 11.60 -11.78 2.13
N ALA A 543 11.40 -12.95 2.73
CA ALA A 543 10.90 -14.13 2.05
C ALA A 543 9.37 -14.05 1.99
N ASP A 544 8.81 -13.34 1.03
CA ASP A 544 7.40 -13.48 0.68
C ASP A 544 7.27 -14.71 -0.22
N SER A 545 6.84 -15.81 0.36
CA SER A 545 6.71 -17.09 -0.34
C SER A 545 5.35 -17.26 -1.01
N ASN A 546 4.48 -16.25 -0.93
CA ASN A 546 3.16 -16.33 -1.52
C ASN A 546 3.24 -16.17 -3.04
N LEU A 547 2.79 -17.20 -3.74
CA LEU A 547 2.75 -17.23 -5.19
C LEU A 547 1.50 -16.55 -5.77
N LEU A 548 0.55 -16.15 -4.91
CA LEU A 548 -0.63 -15.38 -5.29
C LEU A 548 -0.32 -13.89 -5.32
N ALA A 549 -0.90 -13.19 -6.30
CA ALA A 549 -0.92 -11.75 -6.40
C ALA A 549 -2.24 -11.20 -5.82
N ASN A 550 -2.19 -10.03 -5.20
CA ASN A 550 -3.29 -9.44 -4.42
C ASN A 550 -4.03 -10.46 -3.51
N PRO A 551 -3.31 -11.23 -2.68
CA PRO A 551 -3.90 -12.30 -1.87
C PRO A 551 -4.83 -11.84 -0.75
N ASP A 552 -4.63 -10.61 -0.27
CA ASP A 552 -5.41 -9.92 0.76
C ASP A 552 -6.56 -9.08 0.17
N PHE A 553 -6.61 -8.93 -1.16
CA PHE A 553 -7.62 -8.19 -1.89
C PHE A 553 -7.64 -6.67 -1.60
N GLU A 554 -6.54 -6.11 -1.10
CA GLU A 554 -6.43 -4.69 -0.79
C GLU A 554 -6.32 -3.82 -2.06
N SER A 555 -5.91 -4.38 -3.20
CA SER A 555 -5.93 -3.69 -4.50
C SER A 555 -7.25 -3.92 -5.24
N TYR A 556 -8.00 -2.84 -5.43
CA TYR A 556 -9.17 -2.84 -6.29
C TYR A 556 -9.42 -1.45 -6.87
N ILE A 557 -9.14 -1.28 -8.15
CA ILE A 557 -9.45 -0.07 -8.92
C ILE A 557 -10.56 -0.31 -9.96
N GLY A 558 -10.99 -1.57 -10.13
CA GLY A 558 -12.06 -1.96 -11.02
C GLY A 558 -13.47 -1.60 -10.55
N THR A 559 -14.46 -1.96 -11.38
CA THR A 559 -15.90 -1.85 -11.09
C THR A 559 -16.65 -3.18 -11.30
N ASN A 560 -15.92 -4.26 -11.58
CA ASN A 560 -16.46 -5.57 -11.94
C ASN A 560 -16.75 -6.48 -10.71
N GLY A 561 -16.50 -5.99 -9.49
CA GLY A 561 -16.71 -6.73 -8.25
C GLY A 561 -15.67 -7.81 -7.96
N VAL A 562 -14.58 -7.86 -8.73
CA VAL A 562 -13.49 -8.81 -8.55
C VAL A 562 -12.20 -8.03 -8.30
N ALA A 563 -11.49 -8.38 -7.24
CA ALA A 563 -10.23 -7.74 -6.89
C ALA A 563 -9.23 -7.76 -8.06
N ASP A 564 -8.37 -6.74 -8.14
CA ASP A 564 -7.40 -6.67 -9.23
C ASP A 564 -6.53 -7.95 -9.25
N GLU A 565 -6.11 -8.39 -10.44
CA GLU A 565 -5.27 -9.59 -10.64
C GLU A 565 -5.99 -10.94 -10.44
N TRP A 566 -7.28 -10.93 -10.10
CA TRP A 566 -8.13 -12.12 -10.02
C TRP A 566 -9.08 -12.21 -11.21
N GLY A 567 -9.26 -13.43 -11.71
CA GLY A 567 -10.29 -13.77 -12.69
C GLY A 567 -11.56 -14.27 -12.01
N THR A 568 -12.65 -14.35 -12.77
CA THR A 568 -13.90 -14.98 -12.30
C THR A 568 -14.48 -15.90 -13.36
N TRP A 569 -15.25 -16.88 -12.91
CA TRP A 569 -16.12 -17.68 -13.76
C TRP A 569 -17.44 -17.94 -13.05
N VAL A 570 -18.54 -17.82 -13.80
CA VAL A 570 -19.90 -18.04 -13.32
C VAL A 570 -20.59 -19.02 -14.27
N THR A 571 -21.26 -20.04 -13.72
CA THR A 571 -22.12 -20.90 -14.54
C THR A 571 -23.30 -20.09 -15.09
N PRO A 572 -23.62 -20.18 -16.39
CA PRO A 572 -24.77 -19.47 -16.97
C PRO A 572 -26.07 -19.79 -16.23
N GLY A 573 -26.87 -18.75 -15.93
CA GLY A 573 -28.17 -18.87 -15.29
C GLY A 573 -28.18 -18.78 -13.75
N ILE A 574 -27.02 -18.66 -13.09
CA ILE A 574 -26.95 -18.41 -11.65
C ILE A 574 -27.14 -16.92 -11.34
N THR A 575 -28.00 -16.61 -10.37
CA THR A 575 -28.06 -15.27 -9.79
C THR A 575 -26.91 -15.10 -8.81
N ASN A 576 -26.03 -14.13 -9.04
CA ASN A 576 -24.81 -13.97 -8.28
C ASN A 576 -24.51 -12.49 -7.97
N ASN A 577 -23.65 -12.27 -6.99
CA ASN A 577 -23.06 -10.99 -6.68
C ASN A 577 -21.57 -11.20 -6.32
N LEU A 578 -20.68 -10.56 -7.07
CA LEU A 578 -19.25 -10.46 -6.79
C LEU A 578 -18.98 -9.03 -6.32
N ASP A 579 -18.26 -8.88 -5.22
CA ASP A 579 -17.92 -7.56 -4.70
C ASP A 579 -16.59 -7.59 -3.94
N VAL A 580 -15.91 -6.45 -3.85
CA VAL A 580 -14.77 -6.24 -2.96
C VAL A 580 -15.23 -5.33 -1.83
N VAL A 581 -15.47 -5.91 -0.66
CA VAL A 581 -16.15 -5.23 0.46
C VAL A 581 -15.17 -4.73 1.50
N SER A 582 -15.52 -3.66 2.23
CA SER A 582 -14.77 -3.21 3.40
C SER A 582 -15.26 -3.77 4.73
N THR A 583 -16.36 -4.54 4.70
CA THR A 583 -16.86 -5.30 5.84
C THR A 583 -17.80 -6.41 5.37
N PRO A 584 -17.71 -7.63 5.94
CA PRO A 584 -16.68 -8.10 6.88
C PRO A 584 -15.32 -8.27 6.19
N VAL A 585 -14.25 -7.99 6.93
CA VAL A 585 -12.84 -8.22 6.53
C VAL A 585 -12.14 -9.01 7.64
N SER A 586 -11.18 -9.86 7.30
CA SER A 586 -10.39 -10.62 8.28
C SER A 586 -9.13 -9.86 8.66
N THR A 587 -8.47 -9.28 7.68
CA THR A 587 -7.27 -8.43 7.78
C THR A 587 -7.43 -7.24 6.84
N GLY A 588 -6.62 -6.20 7.01
CA GLY A 588 -6.67 -5.04 6.13
C GLY A 588 -8.03 -4.31 6.12
N ASN A 589 -8.37 -3.75 4.96
CA ASN A 589 -9.57 -2.95 4.73
C ASN A 589 -10.50 -3.54 3.68
N LYS A 590 -10.13 -4.64 3.00
CA LYS A 590 -10.90 -5.24 1.92
C LYS A 590 -10.96 -6.76 2.03
N ALA A 591 -12.02 -7.34 1.46
CA ALA A 591 -12.15 -8.78 1.28
C ALA A 591 -12.97 -9.06 0.02
N GLN A 592 -12.69 -10.18 -0.66
CA GLN A 592 -13.48 -10.62 -1.81
C GLN A 592 -14.74 -11.32 -1.34
N LYS A 593 -15.90 -10.78 -1.68
CA LYS A 593 -17.22 -11.36 -1.46
C LYS A 593 -17.72 -12.10 -2.70
N ILE A 594 -18.30 -13.27 -2.50
CA ILE A 594 -18.97 -14.07 -3.54
C ILE A 594 -20.30 -14.56 -2.98
N SER A 595 -21.42 -14.15 -3.58
CA SER A 595 -22.77 -14.60 -3.20
C SER A 595 -23.47 -15.23 -4.39
N ALA A 596 -24.20 -16.33 -4.16
CA ALA A 596 -24.94 -16.99 -5.23
C ALA A 596 -26.25 -17.64 -4.74
N ILE A 597 -27.24 -17.61 -5.64
CA ILE A 597 -28.45 -18.41 -5.60
C ILE A 597 -28.45 -19.31 -6.82
N PHE A 598 -28.38 -20.62 -6.58
CA PHE A 598 -28.21 -21.64 -7.61
C PHE A 598 -29.56 -22.14 -8.11
N THR A 599 -29.98 -21.64 -9.28
CA THR A 599 -31.16 -22.10 -10.03
C THR A 599 -30.88 -22.00 -11.54
N PRO A 600 -30.18 -22.97 -12.18
CA PRO A 600 -29.94 -24.37 -11.80
C PRO A 600 -28.67 -24.59 -10.96
N SER A 601 -28.31 -25.87 -10.72
CA SER A 601 -27.03 -26.25 -10.10
C SER A 601 -25.84 -25.72 -10.89
N GLY A 602 -24.79 -25.32 -10.19
CA GLY A 602 -23.55 -24.87 -10.82
C GLY A 602 -22.61 -24.28 -9.79
N GLY A 603 -21.79 -23.33 -10.24
CA GLY A 603 -20.77 -22.73 -9.41
C GLY A 603 -20.36 -21.33 -9.86
N ILE A 604 -19.77 -20.60 -8.92
CA ILE A 604 -19.12 -19.32 -9.12
C ILE A 604 -17.76 -19.33 -8.42
N ASN A 605 -16.74 -18.79 -9.08
CA ASN A 605 -15.41 -18.69 -8.49
C ASN A 605 -14.74 -17.36 -8.77
N VAL A 606 -13.75 -17.08 -7.92
CA VAL A 606 -12.59 -16.28 -8.31
C VAL A 606 -11.40 -17.21 -8.47
N HIS A 607 -10.50 -16.87 -9.39
CA HIS A 607 -9.34 -17.68 -9.68
C HIS A 607 -8.10 -16.86 -10.04
N GLN A 608 -6.93 -17.46 -9.82
CA GLN A 608 -5.67 -16.92 -10.28
C GLN A 608 -4.79 -18.03 -10.86
N GLN A 609 -4.13 -17.74 -11.97
CA GLN A 609 -3.15 -18.63 -12.58
C GLN A 609 -1.75 -18.30 -12.09
N VAL A 610 -1.05 -19.35 -11.64
CA VAL A 610 0.24 -19.24 -10.95
C VAL A 610 1.22 -20.25 -11.55
N LYS A 611 2.46 -19.82 -11.76
CA LYS A 611 3.55 -20.72 -12.14
C LYS A 611 3.88 -21.68 -10.98
N VAL A 612 3.95 -22.97 -11.27
CA VAL A 612 4.39 -24.02 -10.32
C VAL A 612 5.29 -25.03 -11.00
N ASP A 613 6.10 -25.73 -10.21
CA ASP A 613 6.97 -26.80 -10.66
C ASP A 613 6.22 -28.13 -10.61
N GLY A 614 6.48 -29.02 -11.56
CA GLY A 614 5.95 -30.39 -11.55
C GLY A 614 6.54 -31.25 -10.43
N ASN A 615 5.79 -32.25 -9.97
CA ASN A 615 6.20 -33.15 -8.89
C ASN A 615 6.70 -32.43 -7.62
N THR A 616 6.09 -31.28 -7.31
CA THR A 616 6.50 -30.40 -6.22
C THR A 616 5.33 -30.21 -5.26
N ALA A 617 5.63 -30.22 -3.96
CA ALA A 617 4.65 -30.03 -2.93
C ALA A 617 4.36 -28.54 -2.67
N TYR A 618 3.10 -28.22 -2.38
CA TYR A 618 2.60 -26.88 -2.12
C TYR A 618 1.57 -26.90 -0.99
N THR A 619 1.44 -25.76 -0.31
CA THR A 619 0.41 -25.50 0.68
C THR A 619 -0.44 -24.32 0.23
N VAL A 620 -1.76 -24.49 0.24
CA VAL A 620 -2.73 -23.43 0.05
C VAL A 620 -3.44 -23.15 1.37
N SER A 621 -3.51 -21.89 1.76
CA SER A 621 -4.23 -21.45 2.95
C SER A 621 -4.96 -20.14 2.71
N GLY A 622 -5.79 -19.72 3.66
CA GLY A 622 -6.54 -18.48 3.55
C GLY A 622 -7.59 -18.35 4.64
N ARG A 623 -8.21 -17.18 4.69
CA ARG A 623 -9.32 -16.87 5.58
C ARG A 623 -10.62 -16.99 4.79
N LEU A 624 -11.55 -17.73 5.37
CA LEU A 624 -12.87 -17.97 4.79
C LEU A 624 -13.93 -17.67 5.84
N LYS A 625 -14.89 -16.83 5.49
CA LYS A 625 -16.15 -16.67 6.23
C LYS A 625 -17.30 -17.12 5.35
N THR A 626 -18.29 -17.79 5.93
CA THR A 626 -19.43 -18.32 5.19
C THR A 626 -20.76 -17.95 5.86
N GLU A 627 -21.71 -17.49 5.05
CA GLU A 627 -23.03 -17.04 5.47
C GLU A 627 -24.12 -17.62 4.56
N SER A 628 -25.31 -17.83 5.10
CA SER A 628 -26.49 -18.29 4.34
C SER A 628 -26.25 -19.55 3.50
N MET A 629 -25.35 -20.43 3.95
CA MET A 629 -25.00 -21.67 3.28
C MET A 629 -26.14 -22.68 3.43
N ALA A 630 -26.90 -22.88 2.35
CA ALA A 630 -27.95 -23.89 2.25
C ALA A 630 -27.75 -24.71 0.99
N ASN A 631 -27.57 -26.03 1.13
CA ASN A 631 -27.24 -26.95 0.02
C ASN A 631 -26.05 -26.50 -0.85
N SER A 632 -25.11 -25.75 -0.26
CA SER A 632 -23.94 -25.20 -0.93
C SER A 632 -22.67 -25.58 -0.18
N GLN A 633 -21.56 -25.56 -0.90
CA GLN A 633 -20.22 -25.82 -0.38
C GLN A 633 -19.21 -24.85 -0.98
N VAL A 634 -18.09 -24.72 -0.29
CA VAL A 634 -16.92 -23.98 -0.76
C VAL A 634 -15.80 -24.97 -1.01
N GLU A 635 -15.14 -24.85 -2.15
CA GLU A 635 -13.99 -25.67 -2.51
C GLU A 635 -12.83 -24.79 -2.95
N VAL A 636 -11.64 -25.07 -2.43
CA VAL A 636 -10.40 -24.58 -3.05
C VAL A 636 -9.94 -25.67 -3.99
N ILE A 637 -9.89 -25.36 -5.29
CA ILE A 637 -9.62 -26.32 -6.36
C ILE A 637 -8.35 -25.88 -7.09
N MET A 638 -7.41 -26.80 -7.28
CA MET A 638 -6.22 -26.58 -8.08
C MET A 638 -6.36 -27.33 -9.40
N TYR A 639 -6.45 -26.62 -10.52
CA TYR A 639 -6.38 -27.21 -11.86
C TYR A 639 -4.94 -27.14 -12.37
N PHE A 640 -4.36 -28.26 -12.76
CA PHE A 640 -2.97 -28.33 -13.23
C PHE A 640 -2.90 -28.37 -14.75
N PHE A 641 -1.98 -27.61 -15.33
CA PHE A 641 -1.78 -27.52 -16.77
C PHE A 641 -0.33 -27.79 -17.16
N ASP A 642 -0.14 -28.46 -18.28
CA ASP A 642 1.17 -28.60 -18.92
C ASP A 642 1.55 -27.37 -19.76
N LYS A 643 2.70 -27.44 -20.42
CA LYS A 643 3.26 -26.38 -21.26
C LYS A 643 2.41 -26.02 -22.48
N ASP A 644 1.49 -26.89 -22.88
CA ASP A 644 0.62 -26.71 -24.06
C ASP A 644 -0.80 -26.30 -23.63
N ASP A 645 -0.96 -25.82 -22.39
CA ASP A 645 -2.22 -25.42 -21.76
C ASP A 645 -3.26 -26.54 -21.65
N LYS A 646 -2.82 -27.80 -21.76
CA LYS A 646 -3.69 -28.94 -21.55
C LYS A 646 -3.77 -29.26 -20.06
N ARG A 647 -4.99 -29.45 -19.56
CA ARG A 647 -5.22 -29.86 -18.16
C ARG A 647 -4.65 -31.27 -17.94
N VAL A 648 -3.70 -31.40 -17.02
CA VAL A 648 -3.05 -32.67 -16.65
C VAL A 648 -3.52 -33.24 -15.32
N GLY A 649 -4.27 -32.47 -14.53
CA GLY A 649 -4.84 -32.95 -13.28
C GLY A 649 -5.72 -31.93 -12.56
N LEU A 650 -6.30 -32.38 -11.45
CA LEU A 650 -7.04 -31.55 -10.50
C LEU A 650 -6.92 -32.13 -9.10
N ILE A 651 -6.91 -31.27 -8.08
CA ILE A 651 -7.06 -31.65 -6.67
C ILE A 651 -7.91 -30.62 -5.92
N ILE A 652 -8.62 -31.07 -4.89
CA ILE A 652 -9.46 -30.23 -4.01
C ILE A 652 -8.90 -30.34 -2.59
N PRO A 653 -7.87 -29.56 -2.24
CA PRO A 653 -7.24 -29.64 -0.93
C PRO A 653 -8.14 -29.13 0.21
N VAL A 654 -9.18 -28.34 -0.10
CA VAL A 654 -10.08 -27.77 0.90
C VAL A 654 -11.52 -27.86 0.41
N ARG A 655 -12.39 -28.48 1.22
CA ARG A 655 -13.85 -28.44 1.07
C ARG A 655 -14.54 -28.04 2.37
N HIS A 656 -15.45 -27.08 2.34
CA HIS A 656 -16.13 -26.58 3.52
C HIS A 656 -17.64 -26.46 3.30
N THR A 657 -18.43 -26.71 4.35
CA THR A 657 -19.89 -26.64 4.34
C THR A 657 -20.37 -26.02 5.66
N GLY A 658 -21.56 -25.41 5.63
CA GLY A 658 -22.14 -24.73 6.79
C GLY A 658 -21.68 -23.27 6.94
N ASN A 659 -22.29 -22.58 7.90
CA ASN A 659 -21.99 -21.19 8.22
C ASN A 659 -20.93 -21.11 9.29
N ASN A 660 -19.89 -20.31 9.06
CA ASN A 660 -18.84 -20.05 10.01
C ASN A 660 -18.48 -18.57 9.95
N ASP A 661 -18.07 -18.02 11.09
CA ASP A 661 -17.29 -16.79 11.07
C ASP A 661 -15.92 -17.06 10.43
N TRP A 662 -15.02 -16.08 10.42
CA TRP A 662 -13.70 -16.25 9.82
C TRP A 662 -12.93 -17.47 10.38
N ILE A 663 -12.74 -18.47 9.53
CA ILE A 663 -11.88 -19.63 9.77
C ILE A 663 -10.65 -19.57 8.87
N THR A 664 -9.53 -20.06 9.39
CA THR A 664 -8.36 -20.38 8.58
C THR A 664 -8.54 -21.77 7.99
N TYR A 665 -8.33 -21.91 6.69
CA TYR A 665 -8.13 -23.22 6.07
C TYR A 665 -6.66 -23.41 5.70
N ASN A 666 -6.21 -24.67 5.72
CA ASN A 666 -4.92 -25.10 5.23
C ASN A 666 -5.13 -26.40 4.45
N GLY A 667 -4.58 -26.47 3.25
CA GLY A 667 -4.67 -27.62 2.39
C GLY A 667 -3.35 -27.85 1.66
N GLN A 668 -2.92 -29.10 1.57
CA GLN A 668 -1.64 -29.48 1.00
C GLN A 668 -1.84 -30.31 -0.26
N PHE A 669 -0.95 -30.17 -1.24
CA PHE A 669 -0.98 -30.96 -2.47
C PHE A 669 0.40 -31.10 -3.11
N THR A 670 0.54 -32.11 -3.97
CA THR A 670 1.71 -32.27 -4.85
C THR A 670 1.25 -32.15 -6.30
N THR A 671 1.94 -31.35 -7.10
CA THR A 671 1.64 -31.17 -8.52
C THR A 671 1.96 -32.43 -9.32
N PRO A 672 1.19 -32.77 -10.37
CA PRO A 672 1.57 -33.79 -11.35
C PRO A 672 2.91 -33.48 -12.02
N THR A 673 3.65 -34.50 -12.48
CA THR A 673 5.02 -34.38 -13.03
C THR A 673 5.17 -33.35 -14.17
N ASN A 674 4.19 -33.25 -15.07
CA ASN A 674 4.28 -32.39 -16.26
C ASN A 674 3.67 -30.99 -16.04
N THR A 675 3.36 -30.63 -14.79
CA THR A 675 2.72 -29.34 -14.48
C THR A 675 3.74 -28.20 -14.62
N VAL A 676 3.34 -27.12 -15.30
CA VAL A 676 4.11 -25.87 -15.35
C VAL A 676 3.34 -24.68 -14.76
N LYS A 677 2.02 -24.83 -14.63
CA LYS A 677 1.15 -23.83 -14.01
C LYS A 677 -0.05 -24.49 -13.35
N THR A 678 -0.57 -23.83 -12.32
CA THR A 678 -1.80 -24.21 -11.64
C THR A 678 -2.77 -23.03 -11.67
N MET A 679 -4.06 -23.32 -11.73
CA MET A 679 -5.11 -22.34 -11.54
C MET A 679 -5.80 -22.64 -10.22
N LEU A 680 -5.61 -21.76 -9.23
CA LEU A 680 -6.29 -21.81 -7.95
C LEU A 680 -7.69 -21.22 -8.15
N HIS A 681 -8.73 -21.98 -7.85
CA HIS A 681 -10.10 -21.51 -7.77
C HIS A 681 -10.54 -21.53 -6.32
N VAL A 682 -11.19 -20.46 -5.87
CA VAL A 682 -12.06 -20.53 -4.69
C VAL A 682 -13.50 -20.54 -5.18
N HIS A 683 -14.13 -21.70 -5.04
CA HIS A 683 -15.33 -22.09 -5.76
C HIS A 683 -16.50 -22.28 -4.80
N LEU A 684 -17.51 -21.41 -4.90
CA LEU A 684 -18.80 -21.59 -4.25
C LEU A 684 -19.73 -22.36 -5.20
N SER A 685 -20.24 -23.51 -4.78
CA SER A 685 -21.01 -24.41 -5.64
C SER A 685 -22.08 -25.20 -4.89
N THR A 686 -22.98 -25.85 -5.64
CA THR A 686 -23.92 -26.85 -5.10
C THR A 686 -23.39 -28.26 -5.37
N PRO A 687 -23.17 -29.11 -4.34
CA PRO A 687 -22.68 -30.48 -4.54
C PRO A 687 -23.68 -31.41 -5.24
N ASN A 688 -24.99 -31.09 -5.18
CA ASN A 688 -26.07 -31.89 -5.76
C ASN A 688 -26.89 -31.01 -6.73
N SER A 689 -27.72 -31.62 -7.59
CA SER A 689 -28.62 -30.95 -8.57
C SER A 689 -29.76 -30.11 -7.95
N ASN A 690 -29.64 -29.73 -6.68
CA ASN A 690 -30.63 -29.01 -5.92
C ASN A 690 -30.41 -27.49 -5.97
N LYS A 691 -31.47 -26.74 -5.65
CA LYS A 691 -31.37 -25.30 -5.39
C LYS A 691 -30.55 -25.07 -4.12
N GLY A 692 -29.57 -24.19 -4.19
CA GLY A 692 -28.72 -23.82 -3.06
C GLY A 692 -28.52 -22.32 -2.97
N THR A 693 -28.08 -21.87 -1.81
CA THR A 693 -27.65 -20.49 -1.55
C THR A 693 -26.36 -20.48 -0.77
N GLY A 694 -25.57 -19.44 -0.94
CA GLY A 694 -24.39 -19.24 -0.10
C GLY A 694 -23.76 -17.89 -0.36
N THR A 695 -23.10 -17.38 0.67
CA THR A 695 -22.25 -16.20 0.61
C THR A 695 -20.93 -16.55 1.27
N ILE A 696 -19.84 -16.20 0.61
CA ILE A 696 -18.48 -16.38 1.14
C ILE A 696 -17.70 -15.08 1.07
N TYR A 697 -16.81 -14.92 2.03
CA TYR A 697 -15.81 -13.85 2.05
C TYR A 697 -14.44 -14.50 2.14
N LEU A 698 -13.54 -14.02 1.29
CA LEU A 698 -12.17 -14.51 1.14
C LEU A 698 -11.22 -13.38 1.50
N ASP A 699 -10.18 -13.74 2.25
CA ASP A 699 -9.14 -12.81 2.67
C ASP A 699 -7.84 -13.60 2.94
N SER A 700 -6.72 -12.91 2.92
CA SER A 700 -5.39 -13.41 3.28
C SER A 700 -5.01 -14.74 2.62
N LEU A 701 -5.34 -14.93 1.33
CA LEU A 701 -5.07 -16.17 0.61
C LEU A 701 -3.57 -16.41 0.46
N ARG A 702 -3.11 -17.65 0.61
CA ARG A 702 -1.70 -18.00 0.40
C ARG A 702 -1.58 -19.26 -0.42
N LEU A 703 -0.64 -19.25 -1.36
CA LEU A 703 -0.15 -20.44 -2.04
C LEU A 703 1.38 -20.44 -1.93
N VAL A 704 1.93 -21.39 -1.19
CA VAL A 704 3.36 -21.43 -0.86
C VAL A 704 3.98 -22.74 -1.35
N LYS A 705 5.19 -22.67 -1.89
CA LYS A 705 5.98 -23.85 -2.25
C LYS A 705 6.48 -24.56 -0.98
N GLY A 706 6.26 -25.87 -0.90
CA GLY A 706 6.56 -26.70 0.27
C GLY A 706 5.32 -27.11 1.06
N ILE A 707 5.54 -28.04 1.99
CA ILE A 707 4.53 -28.50 2.94
C ILE A 707 4.69 -27.71 4.24
N ASP A 708 3.73 -26.83 4.52
CA ASP A 708 3.58 -26.23 5.84
C ASP A 708 2.68 -27.13 6.68
N THR A 709 3.29 -27.86 7.62
CA THR A 709 2.56 -28.76 8.50
C THR A 709 1.72 -28.02 9.55
N ASN A 710 1.95 -26.72 9.75
CA ASN A 710 1.20 -25.94 10.71
C ASN A 710 -0.15 -25.55 10.13
N LEU A 711 -1.22 -25.92 10.82
CA LEU A 711 -2.59 -25.60 10.45
C LEU A 711 -2.94 -24.14 10.76
N LEU A 712 -2.17 -23.49 11.65
CA LEU A 712 -2.31 -22.07 11.97
C LEU A 712 -1.68 -21.18 10.88
N THR A 713 -2.22 -19.99 10.71
CA THR A 713 -1.63 -18.91 9.90
C THR A 713 -0.99 -17.85 10.78
N ASN A 714 0.18 -17.34 10.37
CA ASN A 714 1.00 -16.39 11.14
C ASN A 714 1.27 -16.85 12.60
N PRO A 715 1.70 -18.12 12.82
CA PRO A 715 1.85 -18.68 14.16
C PRO A 715 3.09 -18.20 14.92
N ASP A 716 4.02 -17.55 14.21
CA ASP A 716 5.23 -16.89 14.67
C ASP A 716 5.04 -15.37 14.86
N PHE A 717 3.88 -14.83 14.47
CA PHE A 717 3.51 -13.41 14.60
C PHE A 717 4.33 -12.43 13.75
N GLU A 718 5.05 -12.92 12.75
CA GLU A 718 5.96 -12.12 11.91
C GLU A 718 5.23 -11.26 10.85
N THR A 719 3.93 -11.50 10.64
CA THR A 719 3.11 -10.71 9.70
C THR A 719 2.19 -9.75 10.44
N TYR A 720 2.28 -8.45 10.12
CA TYR A 720 1.45 -7.41 10.72
C TYR A 720 1.26 -6.24 9.74
N THR A 721 0.01 -6.00 9.34
CA THR A 721 -0.37 -4.92 8.41
C THR A 721 -1.17 -3.79 9.10
N GLY A 722 -1.63 -4.01 10.33
CA GLY A 722 -2.56 -3.13 11.02
C GLY A 722 -1.94 -2.03 11.90
N VAL A 723 -2.81 -1.33 12.65
CA VAL A 723 -2.47 -0.36 13.71
C VAL A 723 -2.93 -0.79 15.11
N ASN A 724 -3.57 -1.96 15.23
CA ASN A 724 -4.21 -2.43 16.46
C ASN A 724 -3.28 -3.21 17.42
N GLY A 725 -2.01 -3.38 17.04
CA GLY A 725 -1.00 -4.13 17.79
C GLY A 725 -1.18 -5.64 17.77
N ILE A 726 -2.03 -6.18 16.89
CA ILE A 726 -2.33 -7.62 16.81
C ILE A 726 -1.84 -8.17 15.49
N ALA A 727 -1.03 -9.22 15.55
CA ALA A 727 -0.52 -9.90 14.37
C ALA A 727 -1.67 -10.36 13.44
N ASP A 728 -1.43 -10.32 12.14
CA ASP A 728 -2.43 -10.61 11.12
C ASP A 728 -2.97 -12.04 11.27
N ASN A 729 -4.24 -12.27 10.91
CA ASN A 729 -4.98 -13.53 11.04
C ASN A 729 -5.32 -13.97 12.48
N TRP A 730 -5.06 -13.14 13.48
CA TRP A 730 -5.43 -13.41 14.86
C TRP A 730 -6.53 -12.47 15.37
N SER A 731 -7.42 -13.01 16.19
CA SER A 731 -8.54 -12.26 16.77
C SER A 731 -8.33 -12.03 18.26
N LYS A 732 -8.48 -10.78 18.68
CA LYS A 732 -8.34 -10.36 20.06
C LYS A 732 -9.70 -10.33 20.77
N THR A 733 -9.73 -10.76 22.02
CA THR A 733 -10.83 -10.50 22.96
C THR A 733 -10.25 -9.91 24.23
N SER A 734 -10.85 -8.83 24.72
CA SER A 734 -10.40 -8.14 25.93
C SER A 734 -11.61 -7.71 26.75
N GLN A 735 -11.62 -8.04 28.03
CA GLN A 735 -12.71 -7.75 28.95
C GLN A 735 -12.26 -6.89 30.15
N GLY A 736 -11.02 -6.41 30.15
CA GLY A 736 -10.48 -5.49 31.16
C GLY A 736 -10.66 -4.01 30.80
N LEU A 737 -10.54 -3.13 31.79
CA LEU A 737 -10.54 -1.67 31.58
C LEU A 737 -9.22 -1.14 31.01
N VAL A 738 -8.13 -1.91 31.17
CA VAL A 738 -6.82 -1.61 30.58
C VAL A 738 -6.41 -2.76 29.70
N ASP A 739 -5.96 -2.42 28.50
CA ASP A 739 -5.50 -3.36 27.48
C ASP A 739 -4.28 -2.79 26.77
N GLU A 740 -3.17 -3.49 26.91
CA GLU A 740 -1.86 -3.13 26.37
C GLU A 740 -1.31 -4.27 25.50
N THR A 741 -2.20 -5.07 24.91
CA THR A 741 -1.84 -6.13 23.97
C THR A 741 -1.25 -5.49 22.72
N LYS A 742 -0.02 -5.87 22.35
CA LYS A 742 0.72 -5.30 21.22
C LYS A 742 1.77 -6.26 20.67
N LEU A 743 2.20 -6.06 19.43
CA LEU A 743 3.37 -6.72 18.87
C LEU A 743 4.65 -6.09 19.43
N VAL A 744 5.67 -6.89 19.71
CA VAL A 744 6.94 -6.42 20.28
C VAL A 744 8.13 -6.87 19.45
N THR A 745 9.01 -5.93 19.10
CA THR A 745 10.27 -6.16 18.34
C THR A 745 11.53 -5.99 19.19
N LYS A 746 11.42 -5.31 20.34
CA LYS A 746 12.48 -5.09 21.32
C LYS A 746 11.88 -4.65 22.65
N ILE A 747 12.68 -4.65 23.71
CA ILE A 747 12.30 -4.07 25.01
C ILE A 747 12.90 -2.67 25.12
N GLU A 748 12.05 -1.67 25.34
CA GLU A 748 12.45 -0.27 25.36
C GLU A 748 12.83 0.28 26.75
N LEU A 749 12.75 -0.55 27.80
CA LEU A 749 13.00 -0.12 29.18
C LEU A 749 14.45 -0.40 29.62
N GLN A 750 15.20 0.67 29.90
CA GLN A 750 16.49 0.61 30.58
C GLN A 750 16.31 0.61 32.10
N ASP A 751 17.26 0.02 32.84
CA ASP A 751 17.20 -0.07 34.31
C ASP A 751 17.06 1.32 34.97
N LYS A 752 16.24 1.40 36.01
CA LYS A 752 15.84 2.60 36.77
C LYS A 752 15.04 3.65 35.99
N LYS A 753 14.65 3.39 34.74
CA LYS A 753 13.67 4.24 34.02
C LYS A 753 12.25 3.72 34.23
N THR A 754 11.31 4.67 34.28
CA THR A 754 9.87 4.38 34.37
C THR A 754 9.20 4.76 33.06
N ALA A 755 8.51 3.82 32.43
CA ALA A 755 7.62 4.07 31.31
C ALA A 755 6.21 4.35 31.84
N TYR A 756 5.51 5.28 31.19
CA TYR A 756 4.14 5.69 31.53
C TYR A 756 3.24 5.43 30.32
N ILE A 757 2.07 4.85 30.56
CA ILE A 757 1.03 4.67 29.56
C ILE A 757 -0.18 5.48 29.99
N TYR A 758 -0.72 6.27 29.06
CA TYR A 758 -1.84 7.18 29.29
C TYR A 758 -3.05 6.75 28.45
N ASN A 759 -4.26 7.00 28.96
CA ASN A 759 -5.48 6.86 28.16
C ASN A 759 -5.67 8.06 27.22
N ASN A 760 -6.72 8.01 26.40
CA ASN A 760 -7.10 9.10 25.47
C ASN A 760 -7.43 10.43 26.16
N ALA A 761 -7.66 10.44 27.48
CA ALA A 761 -7.86 11.64 28.29
C ALA A 761 -6.55 12.13 28.95
N ASN A 762 -5.39 11.61 28.52
CA ASN A 762 -4.06 11.88 29.10
C ASN A 762 -3.94 11.56 30.60
N GLN A 763 -4.72 10.61 31.10
CA GLN A 763 -4.62 10.11 32.47
C GLN A 763 -3.75 8.85 32.48
N ILE A 764 -2.90 8.70 33.50
CA ILE A 764 -2.02 7.53 33.64
C ILE A 764 -2.89 6.27 33.81
N GLN A 765 -2.76 5.30 32.90
CA GLN A 765 -3.37 3.97 32.99
C GLN A 765 -2.43 2.97 33.63
N SER A 766 -1.14 3.03 33.29
CA SER A 766 -0.13 2.17 33.89
C SER A 766 1.25 2.80 33.90
N THR A 767 2.08 2.31 34.81
CA THR A 767 3.51 2.60 34.86
C THR A 767 4.29 1.30 34.91
N THR A 768 5.46 1.30 34.28
CA THR A 768 6.39 0.17 34.31
C THR A 768 7.77 0.69 34.69
N THR A 769 8.32 0.19 35.79
CA THR A 769 9.67 0.52 36.25
C THR A 769 10.51 -0.76 36.29
N LEU A 770 11.69 -0.72 35.68
CA LEU A 770 12.70 -1.75 35.85
C LEU A 770 13.67 -1.32 36.95
N GLN A 771 13.87 -2.14 37.97
CA GLN A 771 14.84 -1.86 39.03
C GLN A 771 15.57 -3.15 39.41
N ASN A 772 16.89 -3.20 39.17
CA ASN A 772 17.75 -4.34 39.49
C ASN A 772 17.22 -5.66 38.88
N GLY A 773 16.74 -5.61 37.62
CA GLY A 773 16.17 -6.78 36.93
C GLY A 773 14.75 -7.19 37.35
N VAL A 774 14.16 -6.48 38.33
CA VAL A 774 12.78 -6.68 38.75
C VAL A 774 11.90 -5.64 38.07
N LYS A 775 10.80 -6.09 37.46
CA LYS A 775 9.83 -5.21 36.82
C LYS A 775 8.68 -4.94 37.78
N TYR A 776 8.41 -3.67 38.04
CA TYR A 776 7.25 -3.20 38.80
C TYR A 776 6.26 -2.60 37.82
N LYS A 777 5.07 -3.17 37.72
CA LYS A 777 4.00 -2.63 36.88
C LYS A 777 2.83 -2.19 37.74
N SER A 778 2.48 -0.91 37.69
CA SER A 778 1.31 -0.38 38.39
C SER A 778 0.20 -0.09 37.40
N TYR A 779 -1.02 -0.49 37.72
CA TYR A 779 -2.23 -0.13 36.99
C TYR A 779 -3.08 0.82 37.84
N PHE A 780 -3.72 1.78 37.18
CA PHE A 780 -4.49 2.83 37.83
C PHE A 780 -5.92 2.90 37.27
N ILE A 781 -6.88 3.23 38.13
CA ILE A 781 -8.21 3.70 37.75
C ILE A 781 -8.31 5.13 38.28
N THR A 782 -8.68 6.07 37.41
CA THR A 782 -8.94 7.45 37.78
C THR A 782 -10.40 7.80 37.54
N ASP A 783 -10.94 8.78 38.29
CA ASP A 783 -12.25 9.34 38.02
C ASP A 783 -12.21 10.33 36.84
N SER A 784 -13.35 10.91 36.47
CA SER A 784 -13.45 11.89 35.38
C SER A 784 -12.62 13.17 35.61
N ASN A 785 -12.23 13.44 36.86
CA ASN A 785 -11.40 14.59 37.24
C ASN A 785 -9.90 14.22 37.29
N GLY A 786 -9.53 12.96 37.02
CA GLY A 786 -8.16 12.46 37.07
C GLY A 786 -7.69 12.05 38.47
N ASN A 787 -8.57 12.02 39.48
CA ASN A 787 -8.20 11.58 40.82
C ASN A 787 -8.04 10.06 40.85
N LEU A 788 -7.03 9.57 41.57
CA LEU A 788 -6.79 8.13 41.73
C LEU A 788 -7.90 7.47 42.54
N VAL A 789 -8.64 6.56 41.90
CA VAL A 789 -9.67 5.72 42.54
C VAL A 789 -9.06 4.41 43.03
N LYS A 790 -8.23 3.76 42.20
CA LYS A 790 -7.67 2.44 42.51
C LYS A 790 -6.29 2.27 41.91
N ARG A 791 -5.40 1.59 42.64
CA ARG A 791 -4.06 1.21 42.17
C ARG A 791 -3.74 -0.23 42.52
N VAL A 792 -3.19 -0.97 41.56
CA VAL A 792 -2.59 -2.28 41.79
C VAL A 792 -1.16 -2.24 41.28
N THR A 793 -0.19 -2.52 42.15
CA THR A 793 1.22 -2.64 41.78
C THR A 793 1.65 -4.09 41.84
N LEU A 794 2.15 -4.59 40.72
CA LEU A 794 2.60 -5.96 40.54
C LEU A 794 4.11 -6.00 40.44
N LYS A 795 4.70 -7.01 41.07
CA LYS A 795 6.12 -7.34 40.95
C LYS A 795 6.25 -8.55 40.03
N GLY A 796 7.02 -8.40 38.95
CA GLY A 796 7.33 -9.45 37.99
C GLY A 796 8.82 -9.51 37.68
N THR A 797 9.20 -10.52 36.92
CA THR A 797 10.56 -10.64 36.40
C THR A 797 10.63 -9.93 35.06
N ALA A 798 11.69 -9.16 34.82
CA ALA A 798 11.86 -8.55 33.51
C ALA A 798 12.14 -9.63 32.47
N THR A 799 11.36 -9.63 31.40
CA THR A 799 11.77 -10.31 30.17
C THR A 799 12.97 -9.53 29.63
N LEU A 800 14.06 -10.22 29.27
CA LEU A 800 15.22 -9.58 28.62
C LEU A 800 15.14 -9.71 27.09
N ASN A 801 14.62 -10.84 26.62
CA ASN A 801 14.37 -11.12 25.21
C ASN A 801 12.88 -11.46 25.05
N PRO A 802 12.07 -10.53 24.50
CA PRO A 802 10.64 -10.72 24.36
C PRO A 802 10.30 -11.61 23.16
N ILE A 803 11.28 -11.90 22.31
CA ILE A 803 11.14 -12.71 21.09
C ILE A 803 11.76 -14.07 21.37
N PHE A 804 11.01 -15.13 21.13
CA PHE A 804 11.51 -16.50 21.22
C PHE A 804 12.17 -16.92 19.91
N SER A 805 11.57 -16.55 18.77
CA SER A 805 12.07 -16.80 17.42
C SER A 805 11.65 -15.70 16.46
N GLY A 806 12.38 -15.50 15.37
CA GLY A 806 12.02 -14.48 14.38
C GLY A 806 12.40 -13.06 14.83
N THR A 807 11.57 -12.08 14.49
CA THR A 807 11.81 -10.66 14.74
C THR A 807 10.77 -10.03 15.65
N THR A 808 9.67 -10.73 15.92
CA THR A 808 8.52 -10.24 16.68
C THR A 808 7.99 -11.30 17.64
N ALA A 809 7.23 -10.85 18.64
CA ALA A 809 6.37 -11.72 19.43
C ALA A 809 5.10 -10.95 19.79
N GLN A 810 4.05 -11.67 20.18
CA GLN A 810 2.82 -11.02 20.66
C GLN A 810 2.85 -10.86 22.18
N GLN A 811 2.77 -9.62 22.66
CA GLN A 811 2.46 -9.32 24.06
C GLN A 811 0.94 -9.30 24.25
N ILE A 812 0.44 -10.01 25.26
CA ILE A 812 -0.94 -9.95 25.74
C ILE A 812 -0.91 -9.40 27.17
N SER A 813 -1.48 -8.21 27.37
CA SER A 813 -1.39 -7.49 28.64
C SER A 813 -2.63 -6.66 28.91
N GLY A 814 -2.98 -6.54 30.18
CA GLY A 814 -4.17 -5.82 30.61
C GLY A 814 -4.47 -6.00 32.08
N ALA A 815 -5.42 -5.21 32.58
CA ALA A 815 -5.79 -5.17 33.98
C ALA A 815 -7.27 -4.82 34.18
N TRP A 816 -7.70 -4.96 35.43
CA TRP A 816 -9.08 -4.73 35.86
C TRP A 816 -10.08 -5.66 35.16
N ILE A 817 -9.66 -6.90 34.94
CA ILE A 817 -10.52 -7.90 34.31
C ILE A 817 -11.52 -8.40 35.37
N PRO A 818 -12.83 -8.41 35.06
CA PRO A 818 -13.86 -8.91 35.97
C PRO A 818 -13.66 -10.42 36.22
N ILE A 819 -14.25 -10.95 37.29
CA ILE A 819 -14.20 -12.39 37.56
C ILE A 819 -14.71 -13.19 36.36
N ASN A 820 -14.02 -14.28 36.01
CA ASN A 820 -14.25 -15.09 34.80
C ASN A 820 -14.03 -14.34 33.46
N GLY A 821 -13.59 -13.08 33.51
CA GLY A 821 -13.22 -12.33 32.32
C GLY A 821 -11.94 -12.86 31.69
N VAL A 822 -11.81 -12.64 30.39
CA VAL A 822 -10.72 -13.16 29.56
C VAL A 822 -10.10 -12.04 28.74
N ASN A 823 -8.76 -12.01 28.73
CA ASN A 823 -7.99 -11.38 27.67
C ASN A 823 -7.29 -12.48 26.87
N SER A 824 -7.57 -12.54 25.56
CA SER A 824 -7.10 -13.62 24.71
C SER A 824 -6.75 -13.15 23.31
N LEU A 825 -5.81 -13.87 22.70
CA LEU A 825 -5.64 -13.94 21.27
C LEU A 825 -6.10 -15.32 20.78
N SER A 826 -6.85 -15.38 19.69
CA SER A 826 -7.36 -16.65 19.17
C SER A 826 -7.40 -16.74 17.66
N GLN A 827 -7.32 -17.97 17.13
CA GLN A 827 -7.52 -18.29 15.74
C GLN A 827 -8.39 -19.54 15.62
N SER A 828 -9.45 -19.44 14.82
CA SER A 828 -10.29 -20.59 14.44
C SER A 828 -9.72 -21.22 13.18
N VAL A 829 -9.50 -22.53 13.19
CA VAL A 829 -8.84 -23.28 12.12
C VAL A 829 -9.68 -24.50 11.76
N LYS A 830 -9.88 -24.74 10.47
CA LYS A 830 -10.53 -25.95 9.98
C LYS A 830 -9.75 -27.20 10.40
N VAL A 831 -10.45 -28.21 10.91
CA VAL A 831 -9.85 -29.51 11.26
C VAL A 831 -10.60 -30.69 10.64
N GLU A 832 -9.91 -31.80 10.46
CA GLU A 832 -10.47 -33.09 10.09
C GLU A 832 -10.79 -33.88 11.36
N PRO A 833 -11.94 -34.58 11.43
CA PRO A 833 -12.28 -35.41 12.58
C PRO A 833 -11.38 -36.65 12.67
N ASN A 834 -11.21 -37.18 13.88
CA ASN A 834 -10.44 -38.39 14.17
C ASN A 834 -8.95 -38.38 13.72
N LYS A 835 -8.30 -37.21 13.71
CA LYS A 835 -6.86 -37.06 13.48
C LYS A 835 -6.10 -36.85 14.80
N ASN A 836 -4.94 -37.49 14.92
CA ASN A 836 -4.00 -37.18 15.99
C ASN A 836 -3.41 -35.80 15.75
N TYR A 837 -3.27 -35.00 16.81
CA TYR A 837 -2.71 -33.66 16.74
C TYR A 837 -1.71 -33.39 17.85
N THR A 838 -0.79 -32.48 17.57
CA THR A 838 0.03 -31.78 18.56
C THR A 838 -0.13 -30.27 18.39
N LEU A 839 -0.34 -29.57 19.50
CA LEU A 839 -0.38 -28.12 19.64
C LEU A 839 0.72 -27.70 20.63
N THR A 840 1.63 -26.82 20.20
CA THR A 840 2.64 -26.21 21.07
C THR A 840 2.67 -24.70 20.94
N SER A 841 3.15 -24.00 21.97
CA SER A 841 3.41 -22.56 21.94
C SER A 841 4.48 -22.18 22.97
N ALA A 842 5.32 -21.21 22.65
CA ALA A 842 6.26 -20.63 23.60
C ALA A 842 5.56 -19.51 24.40
N PHE A 843 5.54 -19.63 25.73
CA PHE A 843 4.97 -18.64 26.65
C PHE A 843 6.05 -18.06 27.54
N ASN A 844 6.10 -16.74 27.67
CA ASN A 844 6.81 -16.06 28.74
C ASN A 844 5.80 -15.27 29.58
N VAL A 845 5.47 -15.80 30.75
CA VAL A 845 4.47 -15.20 31.64
C VAL A 845 5.18 -14.32 32.65
N GLU A 846 5.09 -13.02 32.42
CA GLU A 846 5.82 -11.99 33.15
C GLU A 846 5.10 -11.60 34.44
N LEU A 847 3.77 -11.45 34.37
CA LEU A 847 2.93 -10.96 35.46
C LEU A 847 1.59 -11.71 35.50
N LEU A 848 1.17 -12.10 36.69
CA LEU A 848 -0.17 -12.62 36.98
C LEU A 848 -0.64 -12.11 38.33
N HIS A 849 -1.85 -11.55 38.36
CA HIS A 849 -2.54 -11.15 39.58
C HIS A 849 -3.98 -11.60 39.49
N LYS A 850 -4.39 -12.51 40.38
CA LYS A 850 -5.74 -13.11 40.37
C LYS A 850 -6.12 -13.64 38.97
N ALA A 851 -5.15 -14.17 38.25
CA ALA A 851 -5.29 -14.64 36.88
C ALA A 851 -4.46 -15.89 36.66
N LYS A 852 -4.81 -16.65 35.62
CA LYS A 852 -4.05 -17.81 35.13
C LYS A 852 -3.77 -17.63 33.64
N ALA A 853 -2.55 -17.93 33.20
CA ALA A 853 -2.21 -17.99 31.77
C ALA A 853 -2.47 -19.40 31.21
N GLN A 854 -3.04 -19.50 30.01
CA GLN A 854 -3.55 -20.73 29.43
C GLN A 854 -3.35 -20.78 27.91
N LEU A 855 -3.01 -21.97 27.42
CA LEU A 855 -3.17 -22.40 26.03
C LEU A 855 -4.40 -23.30 25.95
N VAL A 856 -5.38 -22.90 25.15
CA VAL A 856 -6.68 -23.57 25.05
C VAL A 856 -6.94 -24.01 23.61
N ILE A 857 -7.46 -25.22 23.43
CA ILE A 857 -8.03 -25.69 22.16
C ILE A 857 -9.47 -26.16 22.39
N GLU A 858 -10.39 -25.63 21.60
CA GLU A 858 -11.83 -25.93 21.64
C GLU A 858 -12.28 -26.47 20.27
N PHE A 859 -12.88 -27.65 20.22
CA PHE A 859 -13.33 -28.28 18.98
C PHE A 859 -14.82 -28.07 18.77
N TYR A 860 -15.24 -27.72 17.57
CA TYR A 860 -16.64 -27.42 17.23
C TYR A 860 -17.09 -28.19 16.00
N ASN A 861 -18.39 -28.53 15.94
CA ASN A 861 -19.02 -29.05 14.73
C ASN A 861 -19.47 -27.92 13.77
N SER A 862 -20.01 -28.28 12.61
CA SER A 862 -20.50 -27.33 11.59
C SER A 862 -21.74 -26.52 12.00
N SER A 863 -22.34 -26.83 13.15
CA SER A 863 -23.45 -26.09 13.76
C SER A 863 -22.97 -25.20 14.92
N ASN A 864 -21.66 -24.95 15.03
CA ASN A 864 -21.01 -24.17 16.10
C ASN A 864 -21.22 -24.73 17.51
N GLN A 865 -21.49 -26.02 17.65
CA GLN A 865 -21.60 -26.67 18.95
C GLN A 865 -20.22 -27.16 19.42
N LEU A 866 -19.85 -26.83 20.65
CA LEU A 866 -18.60 -27.28 21.29
C LEU A 866 -18.67 -28.80 21.52
N LEU A 867 -17.67 -29.53 21.03
CA LEU A 867 -17.54 -30.98 21.13
C LEU A 867 -16.55 -31.40 22.22
N ASP A 868 -15.39 -30.73 22.29
CA ASP A 868 -14.34 -31.01 23.28
C ASP A 868 -13.54 -29.73 23.57
N LYS A 869 -12.91 -29.67 24.74
CA LYS A 869 -12.07 -28.57 25.19
C LYS A 869 -10.89 -29.08 25.99
N ARG A 870 -9.69 -28.62 25.66
CA ARG A 870 -8.48 -28.92 26.42
C ARG A 870 -7.70 -27.65 26.76
N THR A 871 -7.17 -27.61 27.96
CA THR A 871 -6.47 -26.45 28.52
C THR A 871 -5.14 -26.88 29.13
N THR A 872 -4.07 -26.18 28.75
CA THR A 872 -2.74 -26.28 29.38
C THR A 872 -2.44 -24.94 30.06
N GLU A 873 -2.28 -24.95 31.39
CA GLU A 873 -1.98 -23.73 32.16
C GLU A 873 -0.46 -23.49 32.28
N SER A 874 -0.06 -22.22 32.35
CA SER A 874 1.29 -21.80 32.70
C SER A 874 1.32 -20.98 33.98
N LYS A 875 2.45 -21.06 34.70
CA LYS A 875 2.77 -20.20 35.84
C LYS A 875 3.69 -19.07 35.39
N LEU A 876 4.05 -18.17 36.31
CA LEU A 876 5.13 -17.21 36.06
C LEU A 876 6.40 -17.94 35.63
N THR A 877 7.03 -17.46 34.56
CA THR A 877 8.17 -18.16 33.92
C THR A 877 9.52 -17.53 34.24
N ALA A 878 9.55 -16.61 35.21
CA ALA A 878 10.75 -15.88 35.63
C ALA A 878 11.49 -15.18 34.47
N GLY A 879 10.74 -14.62 33.52
CA GLY A 879 11.30 -13.86 32.38
C GLY A 879 11.89 -14.73 31.27
N GLN A 880 11.75 -16.06 31.36
CA GLN A 880 12.15 -17.02 30.34
C GLN A 880 10.94 -17.58 29.60
N TYR A 881 11.15 -18.11 28.39
CA TYR A 881 10.13 -18.83 27.65
C TYR A 881 10.00 -20.28 28.13
N VAL A 882 8.76 -20.76 28.24
CA VAL A 882 8.42 -22.18 28.45
C VAL A 882 7.52 -22.65 27.32
N THR A 883 7.72 -23.87 26.84
CA THR A 883 6.84 -24.46 25.83
C THR A 883 5.64 -25.12 26.50
N LEU A 884 4.44 -24.64 26.20
CA LEU A 884 3.22 -25.35 26.52
C LEU A 884 2.91 -26.34 25.40
N LYS A 885 2.42 -27.53 25.76
CA LYS A 885 2.05 -28.59 24.82
C LYS A 885 0.66 -29.14 25.16
N ASN A 886 -0.09 -29.45 24.12
CA ASN A 886 -1.35 -30.18 24.15
C ASN A 886 -1.35 -31.16 22.98
N ASN A 887 -1.76 -32.40 23.19
CA ASN A 887 -1.85 -33.40 22.14
C ASN A 887 -3.10 -34.24 22.37
N GLY A 888 -3.65 -34.82 21.29
CA GLY A 888 -4.88 -35.59 21.38
C GLY A 888 -5.39 -36.06 20.04
N LEU A 889 -6.63 -36.54 20.06
CA LEU A 889 -7.40 -36.89 18.87
C LEU A 889 -8.48 -35.82 18.68
N THR A 890 -8.61 -35.28 17.47
CA THR A 890 -9.73 -34.39 17.14
C THR A 890 -11.05 -35.17 17.27
N PRO A 891 -12.08 -34.66 17.97
CA PRO A 891 -13.35 -35.38 18.16
C PRO A 891 -14.05 -35.75 16.86
N ALA A 892 -14.81 -36.84 16.88
CA ALA A 892 -15.70 -37.19 15.78
C ALA A 892 -16.70 -36.06 15.49
N GLY A 893 -16.90 -35.72 14.22
CA GLY A 893 -17.79 -34.62 13.81
C GLY A 893 -17.20 -33.22 13.93
N SER A 894 -15.94 -33.08 14.35
CA SER A 894 -15.25 -31.78 14.35
C SER A 894 -15.19 -31.18 12.95
N SER A 895 -15.47 -29.89 12.85
CA SER A 895 -15.37 -29.08 11.63
C SER A 895 -14.26 -28.03 11.74
N TYR A 896 -14.10 -27.42 12.92
CA TYR A 896 -13.01 -26.49 13.20
C TYR A 896 -12.59 -26.58 14.68
N ALA A 897 -11.40 -26.06 14.97
CA ALA A 897 -10.87 -25.86 16.31
C ALA A 897 -10.57 -24.38 16.55
N LYS A 898 -10.86 -23.85 17.74
CA LYS A 898 -10.44 -22.52 18.18
C LYS A 898 -9.25 -22.65 19.11
N ILE A 899 -8.11 -22.12 18.70
CA ILE A 899 -6.87 -22.08 19.50
C ILE A 899 -6.82 -20.71 20.17
N SER A 900 -6.72 -20.68 21.50
CA SER A 900 -6.68 -19.43 22.27
C SER A 900 -5.46 -19.38 23.20
N LEU A 901 -4.76 -18.26 23.15
CA LEU A 901 -3.69 -17.84 24.05
C LEU A 901 -4.31 -16.82 24.98
N GLN A 902 -4.53 -17.19 26.24
CA GLN A 902 -5.35 -16.35 27.11
C GLN A 902 -4.82 -16.29 28.53
N TYR A 903 -5.18 -15.23 29.23
CA TYR A 903 -5.25 -15.31 30.69
C TYR A 903 -6.65 -14.99 31.19
N VAL A 904 -7.08 -15.78 32.16
CA VAL A 904 -8.45 -15.80 32.71
C VAL A 904 -8.41 -15.34 34.15
N ALA A 905 -9.33 -14.44 34.51
CA ALA A 905 -9.48 -13.93 35.87
C ALA A 905 -10.02 -15.02 36.81
N THR A 906 -9.28 -15.33 37.87
CA THR A 906 -9.71 -16.21 38.96
C THR A 906 -10.43 -15.45 40.07
N ALA A 907 -10.30 -14.12 40.10
CA ALA A 907 -11.08 -13.21 40.93
C ALA A 907 -11.17 -11.83 40.24
N GLY A 908 -12.04 -10.95 40.73
CA GLY A 908 -12.16 -9.58 40.21
C GLY A 908 -10.86 -8.77 40.38
N ASP A 909 -10.70 -7.77 39.51
CA ASP A 909 -9.50 -6.93 39.37
C ASP A 909 -8.26 -7.70 38.89
N ALA A 910 -8.46 -8.75 38.12
CA ALA A 910 -7.37 -9.53 37.59
C ALA A 910 -6.51 -8.71 36.63
N ALA A 911 -5.22 -9.02 36.59
CA ALA A 911 -4.25 -8.39 35.72
C ALA A 911 -3.16 -9.37 35.32
N GLY A 912 -2.60 -9.17 34.12
CA GLY A 912 -1.56 -10.05 33.60
C GLY A 912 -0.76 -9.43 32.47
N THR A 913 0.43 -10.00 32.27
CA THR A 913 1.27 -9.75 31.09
C THR A 913 1.93 -11.07 30.72
N MET A 914 1.79 -11.47 29.46
CA MET A 914 2.54 -12.57 28.88
C MET A 914 2.97 -12.24 27.45
N TYR A 915 4.04 -12.89 27.02
CA TYR A 915 4.49 -12.90 25.64
C TYR A 915 4.31 -14.30 25.09
N VAL A 916 3.85 -14.39 23.86
CA VAL A 916 3.59 -15.65 23.16
C VAL A 916 4.22 -15.61 21.78
N ASP A 917 4.76 -16.75 21.38
CA ASP A 917 5.52 -16.90 20.15
C ASP A 917 5.53 -18.39 19.72
N ALA A 918 5.98 -18.67 18.49
CA ALA A 918 6.27 -19.98 17.92
C ALA A 918 5.18 -21.03 18.15
N LEU A 919 3.94 -20.71 17.76
CA LEU A 919 2.86 -21.69 17.82
C LEU A 919 3.05 -22.77 16.76
N ASN A 920 2.64 -24.00 17.10
CA ASN A 920 2.60 -25.09 16.13
C ASN A 920 1.40 -25.97 16.41
N PHE A 921 0.40 -25.94 15.52
CA PHE A 921 -0.73 -26.85 15.55
C PHE A 921 -0.69 -27.73 14.31
N LYS A 922 -0.45 -29.02 14.46
CA LYS A 922 -0.29 -29.93 13.33
C LYS A 922 -0.89 -31.30 13.60
N TYR A 923 -1.20 -32.02 12.53
CA TYR A 923 -1.46 -33.46 12.64
C TYR A 923 -0.16 -34.24 12.84
N GLU A 924 -0.27 -35.38 13.51
CA GLU A 924 0.82 -36.36 13.68
C GLU A 924 0.85 -37.43 12.60
#